data_AF-A0A3R5QR15-F1
#
_entry.id   AF-A0A3R5QR15-F1
#
_cell.length_a   1.000
_cell.length_b   1.000
_cell.length_c   1.000
_cell.angle_alpha   90.00
_cell.angle_beta   90.00
_cell.angle_gamma   90.00
#
_symmetry.space_group_name_H-M   'P 1'
#
loop_
_entity.id
_entity.type
_entity.pdbx_description
1 polymer ?
#
loop_
_entity_poly.entity_id
_entity_poly.type
_entity_poly.pdbx_seq_one_letter_code
_entity_poly.pdbx_strand_id
1 'polypeptide(L)'
;MNNMKKRKKIFSQIITTVISMMFLFSIISPVNVSALTGITTEQSIALRQLNTATEPKAVREAVENPKLSIDLSKYSTFSNEQKDYLATGIGRENSRNNRLFSSPQAVEDYVNWYVNRVAEYTKQLAKIQIRFNYNDDADHVRSSMSLPNLYNSVIYVRWTSDKPDVISTTGVVKRPAYGQPNEVVHLTANSIDGGGFPITDTRNLTVLAEETAPQPQITPYQAAVNAVMNAYIVSNLRVAIENPILHIDLSKYNYNKLSNEMKNNLLIDLLHDIQGRKLNNINEVISALNKYTCKSIINDATKHLDIVYAEGDSKESVTKNLGLPTNSTYGASVTWESNSVNCVETNGIVHRPVGDSAAVTLKATMKMGDEVGQLDYIVNVKGVQITTIPVTPSTPTNNDDAEKSVDNNPTSTPAAVKLNTTKDGNKVNATERVDAIKDGKDTLIIKSDKVTMSIPEKVVYTDGLSGSDYIKVTQEVLPSDRAKELFSALPSNVAPLRDAINFTMQLFDSNNNLIKDIHEFANGQKVKIVISLTEDQIKNVDTSKLSMFYFDETKKQWVEMGGSFDKENMTFTFETPHFTNFAIMTKVATDTTSAKAEIPNTAAPTKIETSEVLPNTVALTKVETPKVLPKTGSDLDFNIVLIAGCVLAVLGGLMLTRRKAAN
;
A
#
# COMPACT_ATOMS: atom_id res chain seq x y z
N MET A 1 27.68 -10.80 -38.30
CA MET A 1 28.41 -10.37 -39.51
C MET A 1 28.07 -11.19 -40.78
N ASN A 2 28.05 -12.53 -40.74
CA ASN A 2 27.81 -13.36 -41.94
C ASN A 2 26.47 -13.11 -42.68
N ASN A 3 25.37 -12.82 -41.98
CA ASN A 3 24.09 -12.51 -42.64
C ASN A 3 24.14 -11.21 -43.47
N MET A 4 24.94 -10.21 -43.09
CA MET A 4 25.14 -9.01 -43.95
C MET A 4 25.99 -9.33 -45.19
N LYS A 5 27.00 -10.21 -45.09
CA LYS A 5 27.76 -10.67 -46.26
C LYS A 5 26.90 -11.50 -47.20
N LYS A 6 26.04 -12.40 -46.68
CA LYS A 6 25.03 -13.14 -47.48
C LYS A 6 24.01 -12.20 -48.14
N ARG A 7 23.45 -11.22 -47.39
CA ARG A 7 22.54 -10.22 -47.94
C ARG A 7 23.20 -9.38 -49.03
N LYS A 8 24.40 -8.81 -48.80
CA LYS A 8 25.15 -8.09 -49.85
C LYS A 8 25.43 -8.98 -51.07
N LYS A 9 25.77 -10.26 -50.88
CA LYS A 9 26.00 -11.19 -51.99
C LYS A 9 24.72 -11.45 -52.80
N ILE A 10 23.57 -11.67 -52.16
CA ILE A 10 22.29 -11.93 -52.84
C ILE A 10 21.71 -10.66 -53.46
N PHE A 11 21.79 -9.50 -52.80
CA PHE A 11 21.39 -8.21 -53.38
C PHE A 11 22.29 -7.84 -54.57
N SER A 12 23.60 -8.07 -54.44
CA SER A 12 24.53 -8.00 -55.57
C SER A 12 24.15 -9.00 -56.66
N GLN A 13 23.69 -10.21 -56.34
CA GLN A 13 23.30 -11.21 -57.34
C GLN A 13 22.00 -10.83 -58.06
N ILE A 14 20.99 -10.28 -57.37
CA ILE A 14 19.75 -9.76 -57.99
C ILE A 14 20.07 -8.54 -58.86
N ILE A 15 20.86 -7.59 -58.34
CA ILE A 15 21.35 -6.45 -59.13
C ILE A 15 22.18 -6.94 -60.31
N THR A 16 23.03 -7.96 -60.16
CA THR A 16 23.84 -8.53 -61.25
C THR A 16 23.00 -9.33 -62.22
N THR A 17 21.89 -9.96 -61.82
CA THR A 17 21.00 -10.64 -62.77
C THR A 17 20.18 -9.63 -63.58
N VAL A 18 19.65 -8.58 -62.95
CA VAL A 18 18.99 -7.47 -63.67
C VAL A 18 19.99 -6.77 -64.59
N ILE A 19 21.19 -6.44 -64.08
CA ILE A 19 22.25 -5.79 -64.86
C ILE A 19 22.81 -6.71 -65.95
N SER A 20 23.05 -8.01 -65.71
CA SER A 20 23.48 -8.95 -66.76
C SER A 20 22.41 -9.17 -67.82
N MET A 21 21.13 -9.15 -67.46
CA MET A 21 20.03 -9.25 -68.41
C MET A 21 19.88 -7.96 -69.23
N MET A 22 20.24 -6.79 -68.68
CA MET A 22 20.39 -5.54 -69.45
C MET A 22 21.68 -5.49 -70.30
N PHE A 23 22.79 -6.09 -69.83
CA PHE A 23 24.05 -6.16 -70.60
C PHE A 23 24.01 -7.22 -71.72
N LEU A 24 23.21 -8.28 -71.60
CA LEU A 24 23.01 -9.29 -72.66
C LEU A 24 22.37 -8.72 -73.93
N PHE A 25 21.75 -7.53 -73.87
CA PHE A 25 21.27 -6.77 -75.02
C PHE A 25 22.19 -5.61 -75.46
N SER A 26 23.35 -5.44 -74.82
CA SER A 26 24.24 -4.27 -75.01
C SER A 26 25.57 -4.58 -75.75
N ILE A 27 25.55 -5.44 -76.77
CA ILE A 27 26.72 -5.66 -77.65
C ILE A 27 26.33 -5.59 -79.14
N ILE A 28 25.99 -4.40 -79.64
CA ILE A 28 26.25 -4.00 -81.05
C ILE A 28 26.68 -2.52 -81.07
N SER A 29 27.91 -2.26 -81.51
CA SER A 29 28.48 -0.92 -81.76
C SER A 29 27.87 -0.26 -83.01
N PRO A 30 28.00 1.07 -83.23
CA PRO A 30 27.02 1.80 -84.04
C PRO A 30 27.13 1.52 -85.54
N VAL A 31 26.08 0.93 -86.10
CA VAL A 31 25.78 0.97 -87.53
C VAL A 31 24.51 1.80 -87.69
N ASN A 32 24.63 2.93 -88.38
CA ASN A 32 23.49 3.69 -88.90
C ASN A 32 23.04 3.07 -90.24
N VAL A 33 21.92 3.52 -90.80
CA VAL A 33 21.27 3.05 -92.05
C VAL A 33 20.26 1.89 -91.85
N SER A 34 19.11 2.25 -91.28
CA SER A 34 17.76 2.14 -91.91
C SER A 34 17.34 0.91 -92.75
N ALA A 35 17.96 -0.26 -92.60
CA ALA A 35 17.49 -1.49 -93.26
C ALA A 35 17.96 -2.76 -92.50
N LEU A 36 17.24 -3.15 -91.42
CA LEU A 36 17.06 -4.57 -91.00
C LEU A 36 16.14 -4.76 -89.76
N THR A 37 15.03 -4.02 -89.63
CA THR A 37 13.89 -4.42 -88.77
C THR A 37 12.58 -3.96 -89.40
N GLY A 38 11.54 -4.80 -89.36
CA GLY A 38 10.23 -4.51 -89.96
C GLY A 38 9.35 -3.60 -89.12
N ILE A 39 9.88 -2.48 -88.63
CA ILE A 39 9.13 -1.51 -87.82
C ILE A 39 8.64 -0.33 -88.68
N THR A 40 7.44 0.16 -88.42
CA THR A 40 6.87 1.30 -89.15
C THR A 40 7.46 2.63 -88.67
N THR A 41 7.34 3.67 -89.50
CA THR A 41 7.68 5.04 -89.09
C THR A 41 6.95 5.46 -87.81
N GLU A 42 5.67 5.07 -87.68
CA GLU A 42 4.87 5.35 -86.48
C GLU A 42 5.40 4.65 -85.22
N GLN A 43 5.76 3.37 -85.33
CA GLN A 43 6.39 2.61 -84.25
C GLN A 43 7.72 3.22 -83.82
N SER A 44 8.56 3.67 -84.78
CA SER A 44 9.84 4.32 -84.47
C SER A 44 9.68 5.64 -83.71
N ILE A 45 8.61 6.40 -83.99
CA ILE A 45 8.29 7.66 -83.28
C ILE A 45 7.84 7.34 -81.86
N ALA A 46 6.92 6.38 -81.69
CA ALA A 46 6.43 5.96 -80.37
C ALA A 46 7.56 5.38 -79.48
N LEU A 47 8.41 4.53 -80.07
CA LEU A 47 9.58 3.96 -79.38
C LEU A 47 10.59 5.04 -78.96
N ARG A 48 10.79 6.09 -79.79
CA ARG A 48 11.63 7.24 -79.43
C ARG A 48 11.01 8.05 -78.29
N GLN A 49 9.69 8.29 -78.31
CA GLN A 49 8.99 8.96 -77.21
C GLN A 49 9.20 8.19 -75.89
N LEU A 50 8.96 6.88 -75.88
CA LEU A 50 9.16 6.03 -74.71
C LEU A 50 10.60 6.06 -74.19
N ASN A 51 11.62 5.90 -75.05
CA ASN A 51 13.03 5.94 -74.66
C ASN A 51 13.53 7.34 -74.21
N THR A 52 12.72 8.40 -74.36
CA THR A 52 13.08 9.77 -73.92
C THR A 52 12.25 10.28 -72.74
N ALA A 53 11.15 9.61 -72.40
CA ALA A 53 10.32 9.99 -71.27
C ALA A 53 11.01 9.63 -69.94
N THR A 54 11.11 10.59 -69.03
CA THR A 54 11.68 10.38 -67.68
C THR A 54 10.63 10.44 -66.58
N GLU A 55 9.58 11.26 -66.78
CA GLU A 55 8.47 11.42 -65.82
C GLU A 55 7.53 10.20 -65.87
N PRO A 56 7.16 9.58 -64.73
CA PRO A 56 6.36 8.35 -64.72
C PRO A 56 5.04 8.45 -65.51
N LYS A 57 4.34 9.59 -65.45
CA LYS A 57 3.12 9.80 -66.23
C LYS A 57 3.39 9.78 -67.75
N ALA A 58 4.41 10.49 -68.21
CA ALA A 58 4.77 10.54 -69.63
C ALA A 58 5.31 9.19 -70.15
N VAL A 59 6.05 8.46 -69.30
CA VAL A 59 6.50 7.09 -69.60
C VAL A 59 5.31 6.16 -69.75
N ARG A 60 4.34 6.23 -68.84
CA ARG A 60 3.12 5.40 -68.90
C ARG A 60 2.30 5.69 -70.15
N GLU A 61 2.06 6.97 -70.47
CA GLU A 61 1.40 7.39 -71.72
C GLU A 61 2.15 6.89 -72.97
N ALA A 62 3.48 6.82 -72.92
CA ALA A 62 4.31 6.29 -74.01
C ALA A 62 4.32 4.76 -74.10
N VAL A 63 4.21 4.02 -72.99
CA VAL A 63 4.01 2.55 -72.98
C VAL A 63 2.61 2.21 -73.50
N GLU A 64 1.58 2.93 -73.07
CA GLU A 64 0.18 2.75 -73.48
C GLU A 64 -0.11 3.29 -74.90
N ASN A 65 0.91 3.78 -75.64
CA ASN A 65 0.75 4.35 -76.97
C ASN A 65 0.39 3.27 -78.02
N PRO A 66 -0.81 3.33 -78.65
CA PRO A 66 -1.27 2.29 -79.58
C PRO A 66 -0.38 2.17 -80.83
N LYS A 67 0.43 3.19 -81.17
CA LYS A 67 1.37 3.15 -82.29
C LYS A 67 2.57 2.23 -82.06
N LEU A 68 2.78 1.71 -80.85
CA LEU A 68 3.73 0.61 -80.62
C LEU A 68 3.20 -0.73 -81.17
N SER A 69 1.88 -0.92 -81.21
CA SER A 69 1.20 -2.16 -81.63
C SER A 69 1.62 -3.41 -80.84
N ILE A 70 1.70 -3.28 -79.51
CA ILE A 70 2.08 -4.34 -78.55
C ILE A 70 0.87 -4.85 -77.75
N ASP A 71 0.88 -6.10 -77.28
CA ASP A 71 -0.17 -6.62 -76.39
C ASP A 71 -0.02 -6.08 -74.96
N LEU A 72 -0.98 -5.25 -74.55
CA LEU A 72 -1.11 -4.74 -73.18
C LEU A 72 -2.30 -5.33 -72.42
N SER A 73 -2.95 -6.38 -72.94
CA SER A 73 -4.16 -7.00 -72.36
C SER A 73 -4.04 -7.23 -70.85
N LYS A 74 -2.96 -7.90 -70.40
CA LYS A 74 -2.69 -8.15 -68.97
C LYS A 74 -2.27 -6.89 -68.22
N TYR A 75 -1.40 -6.07 -68.80
CA TYR A 75 -0.95 -4.81 -68.19
C TYR A 75 -2.12 -3.84 -67.93
N SER A 76 -3.13 -3.84 -68.80
CA SER A 76 -4.31 -2.97 -68.69
C SER A 76 -5.04 -3.16 -67.35
N THR A 77 -5.05 -4.38 -66.81
CA THR A 77 -5.70 -4.77 -65.55
C THR A 77 -5.01 -4.25 -64.28
N PHE A 78 -3.80 -3.70 -64.39
CA PHE A 78 -3.00 -3.28 -63.24
C PHE A 78 -3.51 -1.98 -62.62
N SER A 79 -3.33 -1.86 -61.31
CA SER A 79 -3.62 -0.63 -60.57
C SER A 79 -2.73 0.51 -61.04
N ASN A 80 -3.14 1.77 -60.80
CA ASN A 80 -2.29 2.93 -61.12
C ASN A 80 -0.92 2.81 -60.44
N GLU A 81 -0.86 2.40 -59.17
CA GLU A 81 0.40 2.24 -58.43
C GLU A 81 1.36 1.24 -59.09
N GLN A 82 0.85 0.12 -59.61
CA GLN A 82 1.63 -0.86 -60.37
C GLN A 82 2.14 -0.29 -61.70
N LYS A 83 1.26 0.39 -62.45
CA LYS A 83 1.62 1.03 -63.71
C LYS A 83 2.67 2.14 -63.52
N ASP A 84 2.51 2.93 -62.47
CA ASP A 84 3.38 4.06 -62.15
C ASP A 84 4.74 3.57 -61.58
N TYR A 85 4.78 2.43 -60.88
CA TYR A 85 6.03 1.76 -60.47
C TYR A 85 6.82 1.24 -61.69
N LEU A 86 6.17 0.58 -62.65
CA LEU A 86 6.82 0.19 -63.92
C LEU A 86 7.38 1.42 -64.64
N ALA A 87 6.57 2.47 -64.77
CA ALA A 87 6.94 3.69 -65.46
C ALA A 87 8.09 4.44 -64.76
N THR A 88 8.14 4.43 -63.42
CA THR A 88 9.25 4.95 -62.62
C THR A 88 10.55 4.16 -62.86
N GLY A 89 10.45 2.84 -63.02
CA GLY A 89 11.59 1.99 -63.37
C GLY A 89 12.18 2.34 -64.74
N ILE A 90 11.32 2.44 -65.76
CA ILE A 90 11.71 2.82 -67.13
C ILE A 90 12.28 4.24 -67.17
N GLY A 91 11.59 5.23 -66.59
CA GLY A 91 12.02 6.63 -66.56
C GLY A 91 13.37 6.85 -65.87
N ARG A 92 13.67 6.05 -64.84
CA ARG A 92 14.98 6.04 -64.16
C ARG A 92 16.12 5.53 -65.04
N GLU A 93 15.87 4.55 -65.91
CA GLU A 93 16.88 4.03 -66.83
C GLU A 93 17.03 4.92 -68.07
N ASN A 94 15.94 5.51 -68.56
CA ASN A 94 15.98 6.55 -69.57
C ASN A 94 16.80 7.77 -69.12
N SER A 95 16.65 8.22 -67.86
CA SER A 95 17.46 9.34 -67.32
C SER A 95 18.95 9.02 -67.16
N ARG A 96 19.32 7.73 -67.21
CA ARG A 96 20.71 7.25 -67.27
C ARG A 96 21.25 7.16 -68.70
N ASN A 97 20.47 7.57 -69.71
CA ASN A 97 20.73 7.38 -71.14
C ASN A 97 20.96 5.91 -71.54
N ASN A 98 20.40 4.98 -70.76
CA ASN A 98 20.42 3.57 -71.10
C ASN A 98 19.42 3.34 -72.24
N ARG A 99 19.87 2.85 -73.41
CA ARG A 99 18.97 2.58 -74.56
C ARG A 99 18.16 1.31 -74.29
N LEU A 100 17.15 1.43 -73.44
CA LEU A 100 16.36 0.32 -72.91
C LEU A 100 15.73 -0.55 -74.01
N PHE A 101 15.09 0.09 -75.00
CA PHE A 101 14.26 -0.63 -75.98
C PHE A 101 14.72 -0.38 -77.41
N SER A 102 15.12 -1.45 -78.09
CA SER A 102 15.54 -1.46 -79.50
C SER A 102 14.40 -1.71 -80.49
N SER A 103 13.25 -2.21 -80.02
CA SER A 103 12.06 -2.50 -80.82
C SER A 103 10.78 -2.46 -79.96
N PRO A 104 9.58 -2.38 -80.56
CA PRO A 104 8.32 -2.55 -79.82
C PRO A 104 8.24 -3.91 -79.10
N GLN A 105 8.72 -5.01 -79.69
CA GLN A 105 8.76 -6.31 -79.04
C GLN A 105 9.58 -6.28 -77.74
N ALA A 106 10.70 -5.55 -77.70
CA ALA A 106 11.49 -5.40 -76.47
C ALA A 106 10.73 -4.64 -75.36
N VAL A 107 9.81 -3.74 -75.73
CA VAL A 107 8.89 -3.11 -74.77
C VAL A 107 7.88 -4.14 -74.26
N GLU A 108 7.27 -4.91 -75.16
CA GLU A 108 6.28 -5.93 -74.82
C GLU A 108 6.88 -7.03 -73.92
N ASP A 109 8.08 -7.52 -74.23
CA ASP A 109 8.79 -8.53 -73.44
C ASP A 109 9.09 -8.03 -72.02
N TYR A 110 9.46 -6.75 -71.88
CA TYR A 110 9.72 -6.11 -70.57
C TYR A 110 8.42 -5.90 -69.77
N VAL A 111 7.34 -5.46 -70.42
CA VAL A 111 6.00 -5.35 -69.81
C VAL A 111 5.50 -6.72 -69.38
N ASN A 112 5.65 -7.76 -70.21
CA ASN A 112 5.26 -9.13 -69.89
C ASN A 112 6.11 -9.74 -68.76
N TRP A 113 7.42 -9.46 -68.72
CA TRP A 113 8.27 -9.80 -67.58
C TRP A 113 7.75 -9.16 -66.29
N TYR A 114 7.47 -7.85 -66.32
CA TYR A 114 6.91 -7.10 -65.19
C TYR A 114 5.59 -7.73 -64.72
N VAL A 115 4.65 -7.95 -65.65
CA VAL A 115 3.33 -8.55 -65.39
C VAL A 115 3.45 -9.91 -64.71
N ASN A 116 4.27 -10.81 -65.26
CA ASN A 116 4.49 -12.14 -64.70
C ASN A 116 5.11 -12.08 -63.31
N ARG A 117 6.02 -11.13 -63.07
CA ARG A 117 6.71 -10.97 -61.79
C ARG A 117 5.80 -10.39 -60.69
N VAL A 118 4.94 -9.41 -61.02
CA VAL A 118 3.86 -8.95 -60.15
C VAL A 118 2.97 -10.14 -59.74
N ALA A 119 2.49 -10.92 -60.71
CA ALA A 119 1.62 -12.07 -60.45
C ALA A 119 2.30 -13.16 -59.59
N GLU A 120 3.59 -13.42 -59.79
CA GLU A 120 4.37 -14.33 -58.94
C GLU A 120 4.49 -13.80 -57.51
N TYR A 121 4.80 -12.51 -57.34
CA TYR A 121 4.99 -11.91 -56.01
C TYR A 121 3.68 -11.81 -55.26
N THR A 122 2.55 -11.52 -55.92
CA THR A 122 1.21 -11.58 -55.31
C THR A 122 0.92 -12.99 -54.77
N LYS A 123 1.24 -14.04 -55.54
CA LYS A 123 1.11 -15.44 -55.08
C LYS A 123 2.05 -15.81 -53.93
N GLN A 124 3.17 -15.09 -53.75
CA GLN A 124 4.08 -15.28 -52.62
C GLN A 124 3.62 -14.50 -51.38
N LEU A 125 3.13 -13.26 -51.55
CA LEU A 125 2.52 -12.45 -50.50
C LEU A 125 1.31 -13.19 -49.90
N ALA A 126 0.46 -13.78 -50.77
CA ALA A 126 -0.68 -14.59 -50.36
C ALA A 126 -0.32 -15.88 -49.57
N LYS A 127 0.96 -16.29 -49.50
CA LYS A 127 1.43 -17.42 -48.67
C LYS A 127 1.91 -17.00 -47.29
N ILE A 128 2.01 -15.70 -47.00
CA ILE A 128 2.44 -15.19 -45.71
C ILE A 128 1.40 -15.56 -44.65
N GLN A 129 1.79 -16.43 -43.72
CA GLN A 129 0.92 -16.84 -42.62
C GLN A 129 1.06 -15.86 -41.44
N ILE A 130 -0.07 -15.34 -40.99
CA ILE A 130 -0.18 -14.69 -39.67
C ILE A 130 0.04 -15.78 -38.61
N ARG A 131 0.80 -15.46 -37.55
CA ARG A 131 1.07 -16.41 -36.46
C ARG A 131 0.17 -16.11 -35.27
N PHE A 132 -0.91 -16.87 -35.18
CA PHE A 132 -1.80 -16.91 -34.03
C PHE A 132 -1.15 -17.65 -32.84
N ASN A 133 -1.69 -17.43 -31.64
CA ASN A 133 -1.31 -18.22 -30.47
C ASN A 133 -2.09 -19.54 -30.43
N TYR A 134 -1.77 -20.37 -29.43
CA TYR A 134 -2.47 -21.64 -29.22
C TYR A 134 -3.98 -21.42 -29.01
N ASN A 135 -4.80 -22.20 -29.74
CA ASN A 135 -6.27 -22.13 -29.81
C ASN A 135 -6.89 -20.86 -30.44
N ASP A 136 -6.09 -20.03 -31.12
CA ASP A 136 -6.57 -18.94 -31.96
C ASP A 136 -6.41 -19.26 -33.45
N ASP A 137 -7.33 -18.76 -34.27
CA ASP A 137 -7.25 -18.76 -35.73
C ASP A 137 -7.83 -17.46 -36.31
N ALA A 138 -7.99 -17.36 -37.64
CA ALA A 138 -8.48 -16.15 -38.29
C ALA A 138 -9.94 -15.80 -37.95
N ASP A 139 -10.77 -16.79 -37.61
CA ASP A 139 -12.19 -16.60 -37.27
C ASP A 139 -12.43 -16.55 -35.74
N HIS A 140 -11.42 -16.90 -34.94
CA HIS A 140 -11.48 -16.99 -33.49
C HIS A 140 -10.31 -16.29 -32.79
N VAL A 141 -10.05 -15.02 -33.11
CA VAL A 141 -8.98 -14.25 -32.49
C VAL A 141 -9.36 -13.82 -31.07
N ARG A 142 -8.59 -14.26 -30.07
CA ARG A 142 -8.70 -13.86 -28.65
C ARG A 142 -7.40 -13.26 -28.11
N SER A 143 -6.29 -13.45 -28.80
CA SER A 143 -4.94 -13.18 -28.32
C SER A 143 -4.15 -12.32 -29.31
N SER A 144 -3.20 -11.53 -28.79
CA SER A 144 -2.27 -10.78 -29.63
C SER A 144 -1.39 -11.71 -30.47
N MET A 145 -1.26 -11.42 -31.76
CA MET A 145 -0.62 -12.27 -32.78
C MET A 145 0.72 -11.69 -33.27
N SER A 146 1.55 -12.52 -33.89
CA SER A 146 2.80 -12.05 -34.51
C SER A 146 2.62 -11.82 -36.01
N LEU A 147 2.72 -10.54 -36.42
CA LEU A 147 2.64 -10.13 -37.82
C LEU A 147 4.04 -10.19 -38.48
N PRO A 148 4.24 -11.04 -39.51
CA PRO A 148 5.53 -11.16 -40.18
C PRO A 148 5.85 -9.93 -41.04
N ASN A 149 7.06 -9.39 -40.92
CA ASN A 149 7.55 -8.25 -41.69
C ASN A 149 8.47 -8.63 -42.87
N LEU A 150 8.74 -9.93 -43.05
CA LEU A 150 9.62 -10.46 -44.08
C LEU A 150 9.26 -11.91 -44.44
N TYR A 151 9.09 -12.19 -45.74
CA TYR A 151 8.86 -13.54 -46.28
C TYR A 151 9.96 -13.94 -47.26
N ASN A 152 10.44 -15.18 -47.14
CA ASN A 152 11.53 -15.79 -47.92
C ASN A 152 12.81 -14.94 -48.06
N SER A 153 13.04 -13.97 -47.16
CA SER A 153 14.10 -12.95 -47.25
C SER A 153 14.05 -12.04 -48.50
N VAL A 154 12.91 -11.97 -49.18
CA VAL A 154 12.73 -11.20 -50.43
C VAL A 154 11.58 -10.19 -50.33
N ILE A 155 10.42 -10.59 -49.80
CA ILE A 155 9.24 -9.72 -49.70
C ILE A 155 9.21 -9.13 -48.30
N TYR A 156 9.51 -7.84 -48.17
CA TYR A 156 9.31 -7.07 -46.94
C TYR A 156 7.87 -6.57 -46.89
N VAL A 157 7.25 -6.62 -45.71
CA VAL A 157 5.83 -6.32 -45.51
C VAL A 157 5.64 -5.29 -44.39
N ARG A 158 4.76 -4.32 -44.65
CA ARG A 158 4.19 -3.42 -43.65
C ARG A 158 2.69 -3.66 -43.57
N TRP A 159 2.21 -3.96 -42.37
CA TRP A 159 0.78 -4.19 -42.13
C TRP A 159 0.04 -2.88 -41.86
N THR A 160 -1.17 -2.78 -42.37
CA THR A 160 -2.17 -1.75 -42.04
C THR A 160 -3.45 -2.43 -41.54
N SER A 161 -4.22 -1.72 -40.71
CA SER A 161 -5.49 -2.18 -40.13
C SER A 161 -6.54 -1.11 -40.39
N ASP A 162 -7.75 -1.51 -40.76
CA ASP A 162 -8.92 -0.63 -40.83
C ASP A 162 -9.44 -0.25 -39.42
N LYS A 163 -9.21 -1.12 -38.43
CA LYS A 163 -9.57 -0.94 -37.02
C LYS A 163 -8.32 -1.08 -36.12
N PRO A 164 -7.42 -0.09 -36.11
CA PRO A 164 -6.17 -0.14 -35.34
C PRO A 164 -6.39 -0.25 -33.81
N ASP A 165 -7.55 0.17 -33.31
CA ASP A 165 -7.93 0.05 -31.89
C ASP A 165 -8.36 -1.37 -31.47
N VAL A 166 -8.66 -2.24 -32.44
CA VAL A 166 -9.08 -3.65 -32.24
C VAL A 166 -7.94 -4.60 -32.58
N ILE A 167 -7.28 -4.42 -33.73
CA ILE A 167 -5.98 -5.05 -34.03
C ILE A 167 -5.01 -3.98 -34.54
N SER A 168 -3.93 -3.75 -33.80
CA SER A 168 -2.90 -2.79 -34.17
C SER A 168 -2.04 -3.30 -35.35
N THR A 169 -1.29 -2.39 -36.00
CA THR A 169 -0.35 -2.73 -37.08
C THR A 169 0.86 -3.57 -36.64
N THR A 170 0.99 -3.87 -35.34
CA THR A 170 1.98 -4.79 -34.77
C THR A 170 1.39 -6.12 -34.30
N GLY A 171 0.06 -6.31 -34.38
CA GLY A 171 -0.64 -7.53 -33.99
C GLY A 171 -1.14 -7.55 -32.53
N VAL A 172 -1.09 -6.41 -31.83
CA VAL A 172 -1.74 -6.31 -30.51
C VAL A 172 -3.25 -6.30 -30.70
N VAL A 173 -3.94 -7.21 -30.03
CA VAL A 173 -5.40 -7.38 -30.09
C VAL A 173 -6.04 -6.81 -28.83
N LYS A 174 -7.12 -6.05 -29.01
CA LYS A 174 -8.04 -5.61 -27.97
C LYS A 174 -9.43 -6.15 -28.31
N ARG A 175 -10.01 -6.97 -27.44
CA ARG A 175 -11.29 -7.63 -27.68
C ARG A 175 -12.48 -6.69 -27.41
N PRO A 176 -13.61 -6.86 -28.12
CA PRO A 176 -14.88 -6.27 -27.74
C PRO A 176 -15.31 -6.72 -26.32
N ALA A 177 -15.99 -5.86 -25.58
CA ALA A 177 -16.44 -6.16 -24.23
C ALA A 177 -17.52 -7.27 -24.22
N TYR A 178 -17.70 -7.92 -23.07
CA TYR A 178 -18.75 -8.94 -22.90
C TYR A 178 -20.13 -8.40 -23.29
N GLY A 179 -20.88 -9.19 -24.06
CA GLY A 179 -22.19 -8.81 -24.59
C GLY A 179 -22.17 -7.88 -25.80
N GLN A 180 -20.99 -7.43 -26.26
CA GLN A 180 -20.84 -6.79 -27.57
C GLN A 180 -20.74 -7.85 -28.69
N PRO A 181 -21.07 -7.51 -29.95
CA PRO A 181 -20.81 -8.41 -31.08
C PRO A 181 -19.30 -8.63 -31.30
N ASN A 182 -18.96 -9.74 -31.93
CA ASN A 182 -17.61 -9.98 -32.46
C ASN A 182 -17.28 -8.92 -33.52
N GLU A 183 -16.00 -8.55 -33.62
CA GLU A 183 -15.55 -7.55 -34.58
C GLU A 183 -14.68 -8.16 -35.68
N VAL A 184 -15.12 -7.99 -36.92
CA VAL A 184 -14.30 -8.25 -38.11
C VAL A 184 -13.34 -7.08 -38.34
N VAL A 185 -12.09 -7.38 -38.64
CA VAL A 185 -10.98 -6.45 -38.93
C VAL A 185 -10.33 -6.86 -40.24
N HIS A 186 -10.04 -5.88 -41.10
CA HIS A 186 -9.40 -6.06 -42.40
C HIS A 186 -7.92 -5.66 -42.30
N LEU A 187 -7.06 -6.66 -42.08
CA LEU A 187 -5.62 -6.47 -41.93
C LEU A 187 -4.92 -6.64 -43.29
N THR A 188 -4.32 -5.56 -43.80
CA THR A 188 -3.69 -5.54 -45.13
C THR A 188 -2.17 -5.60 -45.04
N ALA A 189 -1.57 -6.63 -45.64
CA ALA A 189 -0.14 -6.73 -45.90
C ALA A 189 0.20 -5.91 -47.14
N ASN A 190 1.04 -4.88 -46.98
CA ASN A 190 1.55 -4.07 -48.07
C ASN A 190 3.04 -4.39 -48.28
N SER A 191 3.45 -4.71 -49.51
CA SER A 191 4.88 -4.79 -49.84
C SER A 191 5.56 -3.43 -49.67
N ILE A 192 6.79 -3.38 -49.15
CA ILE A 192 7.58 -2.14 -49.07
C ILE A 192 8.72 -2.11 -50.09
N ASP A 193 9.09 -0.89 -50.49
CA ASP A 193 10.05 -0.60 -51.55
C ASP A 193 11.49 -1.00 -51.20
N GLY A 194 12.31 -1.24 -52.23
CA GLY A 194 13.64 -1.85 -52.15
C GLY A 194 13.78 -3.12 -52.99
N GLY A 195 12.84 -3.41 -53.90
CA GLY A 195 12.87 -4.57 -54.80
C GLY A 195 11.57 -5.38 -54.89
N GLY A 196 10.50 -4.92 -54.24
CA GLY A 196 9.15 -5.46 -54.37
C GLY A 196 8.26 -4.57 -55.24
N PHE A 197 7.47 -5.19 -56.10
CA PHE A 197 6.35 -4.56 -56.81
C PHE A 197 5.29 -4.09 -55.81
N PRO A 198 4.51 -3.01 -56.08
CA PRO A 198 3.43 -2.60 -55.19
C PRO A 198 2.29 -3.63 -55.29
N ILE A 199 2.22 -4.47 -54.25
CA ILE A 199 1.22 -5.52 -54.11
C ILE A 199 0.69 -5.53 -52.67
N THR A 200 -0.60 -5.79 -52.56
CA THR A 200 -1.32 -5.85 -51.28
C THR A 200 -2.10 -7.14 -51.16
N ASP A 201 -2.26 -7.62 -49.93
CA ASP A 201 -3.02 -8.83 -49.60
C ASP A 201 -3.79 -8.57 -48.30
N THR A 202 -5.12 -8.60 -48.36
CA THR A 202 -6.00 -8.26 -47.23
C THR A 202 -6.56 -9.52 -46.60
N ARG A 203 -6.46 -9.60 -45.27
CA ARG A 203 -6.93 -10.71 -44.45
C ARG A 203 -8.06 -10.25 -43.55
N ASN A 204 -9.13 -11.02 -43.53
CA ASN A 204 -10.25 -10.80 -42.62
C ASN A 204 -9.95 -11.58 -41.34
N LEU A 205 -10.04 -10.91 -40.19
CA LEU A 205 -9.82 -11.48 -38.88
C LEU A 205 -11.04 -11.18 -38.01
N THR A 206 -11.61 -12.19 -37.36
CA THR A 206 -12.74 -12.03 -36.44
C THR A 206 -12.24 -12.07 -35.00
N VAL A 207 -12.26 -10.91 -34.33
CA VAL A 207 -11.94 -10.79 -32.92
C VAL A 207 -13.20 -11.06 -32.10
N LEU A 208 -13.11 -12.10 -31.27
CA LEU A 208 -14.23 -12.52 -30.43
C LEU A 208 -14.40 -11.57 -29.24
N ALA A 209 -15.64 -11.21 -28.95
CA ALA A 209 -15.98 -10.51 -27.71
C ALA A 209 -15.58 -11.33 -26.48
N GLU A 210 -15.41 -10.68 -25.33
CA GLU A 210 -15.13 -11.38 -24.07
C GLU A 210 -16.22 -12.42 -23.75
N GLU A 211 -15.80 -13.64 -23.39
CA GLU A 211 -16.70 -14.80 -23.22
C GLU A 211 -17.44 -14.80 -21.86
N THR A 212 -16.92 -14.06 -20.89
CA THR A 212 -17.53 -13.89 -19.57
C THR A 212 -17.64 -12.42 -19.23
N ALA A 213 -18.67 -12.05 -18.46
CA ALA A 213 -18.74 -10.72 -17.88
C ALA A 213 -17.46 -10.44 -17.09
N PRO A 214 -16.93 -9.20 -17.13
CA PRO A 214 -15.78 -8.86 -16.30
C PRO A 214 -16.09 -9.23 -14.85
N GLN A 215 -15.26 -10.11 -14.28
CA GLN A 215 -15.39 -10.48 -12.87
C GLN A 215 -15.45 -9.19 -12.05
N PRO A 216 -16.36 -9.06 -11.06
CA PRO A 216 -16.45 -7.85 -10.27
C PRO A 216 -15.07 -7.58 -9.69
N GLN A 217 -14.48 -6.45 -10.10
CA GLN A 217 -13.08 -6.14 -9.79
C GLN A 217 -12.94 -6.05 -8.28
N ILE A 218 -12.44 -7.13 -7.67
CA ILE A 218 -12.27 -7.18 -6.22
C ILE A 218 -11.33 -6.04 -5.83
N THR A 219 -11.82 -5.14 -5.00
CA THR A 219 -10.99 -4.03 -4.52
C THR A 219 -9.81 -4.60 -3.73
N PRO A 220 -8.69 -3.87 -3.61
CA PRO A 220 -7.58 -4.32 -2.76
C PRO A 220 -8.02 -4.64 -1.33
N TYR A 221 -9.01 -3.91 -0.82
CA TYR A 221 -9.69 -4.20 0.44
C TYR A 221 -10.43 -5.54 0.43
N GLN A 222 -11.28 -5.81 -0.56
CA GLN A 222 -11.99 -7.10 -0.67
C GLN A 222 -11.03 -8.27 -0.88
N ALA A 223 -9.93 -8.09 -1.61
CA ALA A 223 -8.88 -9.09 -1.74
C ALA A 223 -8.21 -9.40 -0.40
N ALA A 224 -7.93 -8.38 0.43
CA ALA A 224 -7.38 -8.57 1.77
C ALA A 224 -8.39 -9.25 2.72
N VAL A 225 -9.69 -8.90 2.65
CA VAL A 225 -10.75 -9.59 3.41
C VAL A 225 -10.84 -11.07 3.00
N ASN A 226 -10.79 -11.35 1.69
CA ASN A 226 -10.78 -12.71 1.17
C ASN A 226 -9.54 -13.50 1.62
N ALA A 227 -8.37 -12.85 1.77
CA ALA A 227 -7.16 -13.50 2.27
C ALA A 227 -7.28 -13.92 3.75
N VAL A 228 -7.99 -13.13 4.58
CA VAL A 228 -8.32 -13.50 5.96
C VAL A 228 -9.31 -14.67 5.98
N MET A 229 -10.44 -14.53 5.29
CA MET A 229 -11.55 -15.51 5.36
C MET A 229 -11.22 -16.87 4.73
N ASN A 230 -10.27 -16.92 3.79
CA ASN A 230 -9.82 -18.16 3.14
C ASN A 230 -8.45 -18.65 3.65
N ALA A 231 -7.95 -18.14 4.77
CA ALA A 231 -6.69 -18.57 5.32
C ALA A 231 -6.75 -20.05 5.76
N TYR A 232 -5.81 -20.88 5.29
CA TYR A 232 -5.72 -22.30 5.67
C TYR A 232 -4.65 -22.60 6.72
N ILE A 233 -3.69 -21.69 6.91
CA ILE A 233 -2.56 -21.83 7.83
C ILE A 233 -2.30 -20.52 8.59
N VAL A 234 -1.75 -20.63 9.80
CA VAL A 234 -1.45 -19.50 10.69
C VAL A 234 -0.58 -18.43 10.01
N SER A 235 0.42 -18.86 9.24
CA SER A 235 1.33 -17.96 8.50
C SER A 235 0.57 -17.01 7.56
N ASN A 236 -0.40 -17.55 6.82
CA ASN A 236 -1.20 -16.79 5.86
C ASN A 236 -2.21 -15.91 6.59
N LEU A 237 -2.87 -16.43 7.63
CA LEU A 237 -3.82 -15.68 8.44
C LEU A 237 -3.15 -14.47 9.09
N ARG A 238 -1.95 -14.65 9.64
CA ARG A 238 -1.15 -13.57 10.23
C ARG A 238 -0.85 -12.47 9.22
N VAL A 239 -0.29 -12.82 8.06
CA VAL A 239 0.02 -11.84 6.99
C VAL A 239 -1.24 -11.12 6.51
N ALA A 240 -2.38 -11.81 6.46
CA ALA A 240 -3.66 -11.22 6.07
C ALA A 240 -4.19 -10.25 7.14
N ILE A 241 -4.13 -10.59 8.43
CA ILE A 241 -4.54 -9.72 9.55
C ILE A 241 -3.60 -8.51 9.72
N GLU A 242 -2.29 -8.72 9.56
CA GLU A 242 -1.27 -7.66 9.65
C GLU A 242 -1.19 -6.79 8.38
N ASN A 243 -2.10 -6.99 7.41
CA ASN A 243 -2.19 -6.18 6.20
C ASN A 243 -2.76 -4.78 6.48
N PRO A 244 -2.01 -3.68 6.25
CA PRO A 244 -2.46 -2.32 6.55
C PRO A 244 -3.74 -1.89 5.81
N ILE A 245 -4.05 -2.53 4.67
CA ILE A 245 -5.25 -2.24 3.86
C ILE A 245 -6.55 -2.53 4.64
N LEU A 246 -6.53 -3.47 5.60
CA LEU A 246 -7.72 -3.80 6.39
C LEU A 246 -8.01 -2.78 7.50
N HIS A 247 -7.07 -1.88 7.81
CA HIS A 247 -7.17 -0.89 8.89
C HIS A 247 -7.56 -1.49 10.26
N ILE A 248 -7.13 -2.72 10.54
CA ILE A 248 -7.33 -3.36 11.84
C ILE A 248 -6.44 -2.65 12.87
N ASP A 249 -7.03 -2.17 13.95
CA ASP A 249 -6.27 -1.63 15.09
C ASP A 249 -5.60 -2.77 15.87
N LEU A 250 -4.38 -3.09 15.47
CA LEU A 250 -3.51 -4.06 16.15
C LEU A 250 -2.79 -3.49 17.38
N SER A 251 -3.01 -2.21 17.73
CA SER A 251 -2.58 -1.66 19.02
C SER A 251 -3.59 -1.97 20.14
N LYS A 252 -4.86 -2.21 19.76
CA LYS A 252 -5.91 -2.66 20.67
C LYS A 252 -5.49 -3.93 21.41
N TYR A 253 -5.63 -3.89 22.74
CA TYR A 253 -5.16 -4.92 23.67
C TYR A 253 -3.69 -5.36 23.46
N ASN A 254 -2.83 -4.47 22.96
CA ASN A 254 -1.40 -4.70 22.74
C ASN A 254 -1.06 -5.90 21.83
N TYR A 255 -1.92 -6.31 20.87
CA TYR A 255 -1.61 -7.42 19.95
C TYR A 255 -0.23 -7.21 19.29
N ASN A 256 0.06 -6.00 18.81
CA ASN A 256 1.33 -5.65 18.18
C ASN A 256 2.57 -5.95 19.06
N LYS A 257 2.48 -5.81 20.39
CA LYS A 257 3.56 -6.09 21.36
C LYS A 257 3.71 -7.56 21.72
N LEU A 258 2.75 -8.43 21.39
CA LEU A 258 2.84 -9.85 21.70
C LEU A 258 4.03 -10.52 21.01
N SER A 259 4.63 -11.49 21.70
CA SER A 259 5.67 -12.35 21.13
C SER A 259 5.14 -13.11 19.92
N ASN A 260 6.04 -13.53 19.02
CA ASN A 260 5.64 -14.27 17.83
C ASN A 260 4.99 -15.62 18.16
N GLU A 261 5.39 -16.24 19.27
CA GLU A 261 4.78 -17.48 19.78
C GLU A 261 3.34 -17.24 20.24
N MET A 262 3.08 -16.24 21.08
CA MET A 262 1.73 -15.90 21.53
C MET A 262 0.79 -15.57 20.38
N LYS A 263 1.26 -14.75 19.42
CA LYS A 263 0.52 -14.44 18.19
C LYS A 263 0.21 -15.70 17.39
N ASN A 264 1.16 -16.62 17.24
CA ASN A 264 0.91 -17.85 16.48
C ASN A 264 -0.09 -18.76 17.22
N ASN A 265 0.04 -18.89 18.55
CA ASN A 265 -0.85 -19.72 19.38
C ASN A 265 -2.30 -19.19 19.36
N LEU A 266 -2.52 -17.89 19.55
CA LEU A 266 -3.87 -17.31 19.51
C LEU A 266 -4.49 -17.36 18.11
N LEU A 267 -3.66 -17.31 17.05
CA LEU A 267 -4.13 -17.43 15.67
C LEU A 267 -4.49 -18.87 15.28
N ILE A 268 -4.07 -19.90 16.02
CA ILE A 268 -4.58 -21.28 15.84
C ILE A 268 -6.07 -21.34 16.20
N ASP A 269 -6.44 -20.79 17.36
CA ASP A 269 -7.84 -20.72 17.80
C ASP A 269 -8.69 -19.91 16.80
N LEU A 270 -8.20 -18.74 16.37
CA LEU A 270 -8.90 -17.90 15.40
C LEU A 270 -9.06 -18.60 14.03
N LEU A 271 -8.03 -19.28 13.55
CA LEU A 271 -8.05 -20.03 12.30
C LEU A 271 -9.10 -21.17 12.35
N HIS A 272 -9.21 -21.86 13.49
CA HIS A 272 -10.23 -22.88 13.70
C HIS A 272 -11.64 -22.30 13.58
N ASP A 273 -11.90 -21.13 14.16
CA ASP A 273 -13.22 -20.48 14.12
C ASP A 273 -13.58 -19.96 12.71
N ILE A 274 -12.60 -19.45 11.96
CA ILE A 274 -12.76 -19.09 10.53
C ILE A 274 -13.10 -20.33 9.70
N GLN A 275 -12.29 -21.40 9.80
CA GLN A 275 -12.47 -22.63 9.01
C GLN A 275 -13.75 -23.38 9.38
N GLY A 276 -14.14 -23.35 10.65
CA GLY A 276 -15.42 -23.87 11.14
C GLY A 276 -16.64 -23.03 10.74
N ARG A 277 -16.46 -21.95 9.96
CA ARG A 277 -17.50 -21.00 9.53
C ARG A 277 -18.32 -20.42 10.70
N LYS A 278 -17.70 -20.26 11.86
CA LYS A 278 -18.32 -19.57 13.01
C LYS A 278 -18.29 -18.05 12.84
N LEU A 279 -17.37 -17.57 12.01
CA LEU A 279 -17.14 -16.16 11.70
C LEU A 279 -17.45 -15.94 10.20
N ASN A 280 -18.31 -14.98 9.90
CA ASN A 280 -18.91 -14.79 8.57
C ASN A 280 -18.43 -13.50 7.88
N ASN A 281 -17.82 -12.58 8.63
CA ASN A 281 -17.33 -11.29 8.14
C ASN A 281 -16.11 -10.81 8.93
N ILE A 282 -15.45 -9.77 8.41
CA ILE A 282 -14.22 -9.22 8.99
C ILE A 282 -14.41 -8.64 10.40
N ASN A 283 -15.60 -8.12 10.75
CA ASN A 283 -15.85 -7.55 12.07
C ASN A 283 -15.96 -8.65 13.15
N GLU A 284 -16.55 -9.79 12.81
CA GLU A 284 -16.55 -10.99 13.67
C GLU A 284 -15.12 -11.52 13.86
N VAL A 285 -14.29 -11.54 12.81
CA VAL A 285 -12.87 -11.92 12.92
C VAL A 285 -12.07 -10.93 13.78
N ILE A 286 -12.27 -9.62 13.64
CA ILE A 286 -11.63 -8.61 14.49
C ILE A 286 -12.07 -8.77 15.95
N SER A 287 -13.34 -9.08 16.19
CA SER A 287 -13.89 -9.30 17.54
C SER A 287 -13.30 -10.55 18.19
N ALA A 288 -13.20 -11.65 17.44
CA ALA A 288 -12.57 -12.88 17.88
C ALA A 288 -11.05 -12.69 18.11
N LEU A 289 -10.33 -12.03 17.20
CA LEU A 289 -8.91 -11.67 17.36
C LEU A 289 -8.67 -10.89 18.65
N ASN A 290 -9.49 -9.87 18.93
CA ASN A 290 -9.43 -9.10 20.17
C ASN A 290 -9.62 -10.01 21.40
N LYS A 291 -10.64 -10.86 21.41
CA LYS A 291 -10.89 -11.80 22.50
C LYS A 291 -9.72 -12.76 22.74
N TYR A 292 -9.21 -13.40 21.68
CA TYR A 292 -8.08 -14.31 21.77
C TYR A 292 -6.78 -13.61 22.20
N THR A 293 -6.60 -12.33 21.84
CA THR A 293 -5.51 -11.47 22.33
C THR A 293 -5.64 -11.27 23.85
N CYS A 294 -6.81 -10.82 24.33
CA CYS A 294 -7.07 -10.67 25.77
C CYS A 294 -6.81 -11.96 26.56
N LYS A 295 -7.36 -13.08 26.07
CA LYS A 295 -7.23 -14.41 26.69
C LYS A 295 -5.76 -14.86 26.74
N SER A 296 -5.01 -14.64 25.67
CA SER A 296 -3.57 -14.97 25.63
C SER A 296 -2.76 -14.14 26.64
N ILE A 297 -3.12 -12.87 26.83
CA ILE A 297 -2.43 -11.98 27.79
C ILE A 297 -2.76 -12.37 29.23
N ILE A 298 -4.01 -12.72 29.53
CA ILE A 298 -4.39 -13.22 30.87
C ILE A 298 -3.71 -14.55 31.15
N ASN A 299 -3.70 -15.49 30.21
CA ASN A 299 -3.02 -16.77 30.35
C ASN A 299 -1.51 -16.62 30.61
N ASP A 300 -0.85 -15.64 29.98
CA ASP A 300 0.56 -15.30 30.24
C ASP A 300 0.75 -14.69 31.63
N ALA A 301 -0.07 -13.68 31.98
CA ALA A 301 -0.05 -13.05 33.29
C ALA A 301 -0.25 -14.06 34.43
N THR A 302 -1.20 -15.01 34.30
CA THR A 302 -1.42 -16.06 35.31
C THR A 302 -0.27 -17.05 35.49
N LYS A 303 0.77 -17.00 34.64
CA LYS A 303 1.97 -17.86 34.72
C LYS A 303 3.24 -17.10 35.13
N HIS A 304 3.26 -15.78 34.92
CA HIS A 304 4.48 -14.96 34.96
C HIS A 304 4.34 -13.69 35.79
N LEU A 305 3.16 -13.42 36.37
CA LEU A 305 3.03 -12.42 37.42
C LEU A 305 3.63 -12.97 38.72
N ASP A 306 4.52 -12.21 39.33
CA ASP A 306 5.11 -12.50 40.63
C ASP A 306 5.13 -11.24 41.50
N ILE A 307 5.10 -11.42 42.82
CA ILE A 307 5.36 -10.34 43.77
C ILE A 307 6.86 -10.17 43.99
N VAL A 308 7.31 -8.91 44.04
CA VAL A 308 8.71 -8.56 44.17
C VAL A 308 9.07 -8.41 45.65
N TYR A 309 10.06 -9.18 46.11
CA TYR A 309 10.59 -9.08 47.47
C TYR A 309 11.76 -8.10 47.52
N ALA A 310 11.89 -7.38 48.62
CA ALA A 310 13.09 -6.61 48.91
C ALA A 310 14.29 -7.53 49.20
N GLU A 311 15.52 -7.00 49.08
CA GLU A 311 16.73 -7.78 49.32
C GLU A 311 16.73 -8.42 50.73
N GLY A 312 16.92 -9.74 50.78
CA GLY A 312 16.92 -10.54 52.01
C GLY A 312 15.55 -11.09 52.45
N ASP A 313 14.44 -10.67 51.82
CA ASP A 313 13.11 -11.21 52.08
C ASP A 313 12.75 -12.37 51.14
N SER A 314 11.78 -13.20 51.57
CA SER A 314 11.16 -14.26 50.75
C SER A 314 9.70 -14.45 51.14
N LYS A 315 8.96 -15.32 50.41
CA LYS A 315 7.57 -15.65 50.76
C LYS A 315 7.41 -16.20 52.18
N GLU A 316 8.42 -16.90 52.71
CA GLU A 316 8.46 -17.44 54.07
C GLU A 316 8.93 -16.43 55.13
N SER A 317 9.47 -15.29 54.70
CA SER A 317 10.11 -14.30 55.57
C SER A 317 10.05 -12.90 54.98
N VAL A 318 8.92 -12.23 55.15
CA VAL A 318 8.74 -10.82 54.78
C VAL A 318 9.02 -9.93 56.00
N THR A 319 9.92 -8.97 55.84
CA THR A 319 10.31 -7.97 56.85
C THR A 319 10.24 -6.52 56.34
N LYS A 320 10.14 -6.33 55.02
CA LYS A 320 10.11 -5.06 54.30
C LYS A 320 8.89 -4.99 53.37
N ASN A 321 8.64 -3.83 52.76
CA ASN A 321 7.56 -3.65 51.79
C ASN A 321 7.72 -4.57 50.56
N LEU A 322 6.60 -5.01 50.01
CA LEU A 322 6.52 -5.82 48.80
C LEU A 322 6.29 -4.94 47.57
N GLY A 323 6.94 -5.24 46.45
CA GLY A 323 6.59 -4.68 45.16
C GLY A 323 5.42 -5.44 44.54
N LEU A 324 4.22 -4.84 44.59
CA LEU A 324 3.02 -5.41 43.99
C LEU A 324 2.81 -4.82 42.58
N PRO A 325 3.07 -5.56 41.49
CA PRO A 325 2.93 -5.04 40.13
C PRO A 325 1.47 -4.70 39.82
N THR A 326 1.24 -3.53 39.22
CA THR A 326 -0.09 -3.05 38.79
C THR A 326 -0.41 -3.36 37.34
N ASN A 327 0.54 -3.93 36.59
CA ASN A 327 0.40 -4.34 35.19
C ASN A 327 1.22 -5.61 34.92
N SER A 328 0.72 -6.50 34.05
CA SER A 328 1.51 -7.62 33.51
C SER A 328 2.43 -7.20 32.36
N THR A 329 3.33 -8.08 31.95
CA THR A 329 4.28 -7.90 30.83
C THR A 329 3.65 -7.33 29.55
N TYR A 330 2.45 -7.81 29.19
CA TYR A 330 1.71 -7.37 28.00
C TYR A 330 0.55 -6.40 28.32
N GLY A 331 0.53 -5.84 29.53
CA GLY A 331 -0.32 -4.72 29.93
C GLY A 331 -1.73 -5.07 30.40
N ALA A 332 -1.97 -6.29 30.91
CA ALA A 332 -3.19 -6.51 31.71
C ALA A 332 -3.08 -5.75 33.02
N SER A 333 -4.11 -4.99 33.38
CA SER A 333 -4.15 -4.28 34.67
C SER A 333 -4.27 -5.27 35.81
N VAL A 334 -3.51 -5.07 36.89
CA VAL A 334 -3.50 -5.91 38.09
C VAL A 334 -3.97 -5.10 39.27
N THR A 335 -4.94 -5.65 40.01
CA THR A 335 -5.47 -5.10 41.26
C THR A 335 -5.23 -6.09 42.39
N TRP A 336 -4.94 -5.58 43.59
CA TRP A 336 -4.55 -6.40 44.74
C TRP A 336 -5.55 -6.26 45.88
N GLU A 337 -5.91 -7.39 46.47
CA GLU A 337 -6.68 -7.49 47.72
C GLU A 337 -5.84 -8.22 48.77
N SER A 338 -6.03 -7.89 50.04
CA SER A 338 -5.31 -8.50 51.17
C SER A 338 -6.31 -8.98 52.21
N ASN A 339 -6.15 -10.22 52.70
CA ASN A 339 -6.97 -10.73 53.80
C ASN A 339 -6.63 -10.09 55.17
N SER A 340 -5.50 -9.36 55.26
CA SER A 340 -5.07 -8.64 56.45
C SER A 340 -4.36 -7.34 56.07
N VAL A 341 -5.14 -6.32 55.73
CA VAL A 341 -4.64 -4.97 55.39
C VAL A 341 -3.82 -4.32 56.52
N ASN A 342 -4.05 -4.74 57.77
CA ASN A 342 -3.27 -4.31 58.95
C ASN A 342 -1.89 -4.99 59.04
N CYS A 343 -1.56 -5.92 58.14
CA CYS A 343 -0.25 -6.57 58.03
C CYS A 343 0.40 -6.30 56.67
N VAL A 344 -0.36 -6.35 55.58
CA VAL A 344 0.08 -5.94 54.24
C VAL A 344 -1.03 -5.18 53.54
N GLU A 345 -0.78 -3.91 53.24
CA GLU A 345 -1.69 -3.04 52.47
C GLU A 345 -1.72 -3.44 50.97
N THR A 346 -2.74 -3.02 50.24
CA THR A 346 -2.92 -3.32 48.80
C THR A 346 -1.93 -2.61 47.87
N ASN A 347 -1.14 -1.68 48.41
CA ASN A 347 0.01 -1.04 47.77
C ASN A 347 1.35 -1.76 48.05
N GLY A 348 1.37 -2.78 48.91
CA GLY A 348 2.56 -3.52 49.31
C GLY A 348 3.28 -3.02 50.57
N ILE A 349 2.77 -1.99 51.26
CA ILE A 349 3.31 -1.56 52.56
C ILE A 349 3.10 -2.65 53.61
N VAL A 350 4.15 -3.00 54.35
CA VAL A 350 4.15 -4.10 55.33
C VAL A 350 4.23 -3.55 56.76
N HIS A 351 3.21 -3.90 57.55
CA HIS A 351 3.11 -3.63 58.98
C HIS A 351 3.42 -4.92 59.75
N ARG A 352 4.59 -4.99 60.39
CA ARG A 352 5.01 -6.21 61.10
C ARG A 352 4.23 -6.37 62.41
N PRO A 353 3.58 -7.51 62.67
CA PRO A 353 2.84 -7.75 63.92
C PRO A 353 3.79 -7.80 65.12
N VAL A 354 3.27 -7.53 66.32
CA VAL A 354 4.01 -7.72 67.58
C VAL A 354 3.92 -9.19 68.00
N GLY A 355 5.07 -9.79 68.34
CA GLY A 355 5.15 -11.21 68.70
C GLY A 355 5.28 -12.13 67.49
N ASP A 356 4.31 -13.02 67.30
CA ASP A 356 4.37 -14.10 66.30
C ASP A 356 4.25 -13.59 64.85
N SER A 357 4.67 -14.44 63.91
CA SER A 357 4.57 -14.13 62.47
C SER A 357 3.15 -14.35 61.95
N ALA A 358 2.71 -13.52 61.01
CA ALA A 358 1.37 -13.61 60.40
C ALA A 358 1.44 -14.06 58.95
N ALA A 359 0.68 -15.10 58.60
CA ALA A 359 0.45 -15.48 57.22
C ALA A 359 -0.64 -14.58 56.60
N VAL A 360 -0.32 -13.94 55.48
CA VAL A 360 -1.20 -13.03 54.75
C VAL A 360 -1.39 -13.57 53.33
N THR A 361 -2.64 -13.61 52.89
CA THR A 361 -3.02 -13.99 51.53
C THR A 361 -3.30 -12.73 50.73
N LEU A 362 -2.52 -12.51 49.68
CA LEU A 362 -2.68 -11.45 48.70
C LEU A 362 -3.31 -12.04 47.43
N LYS A 363 -4.46 -11.51 47.02
CA LYS A 363 -5.16 -11.91 45.79
C LYS A 363 -4.88 -10.87 44.71
N ALA A 364 -4.24 -11.30 43.62
CA ALA A 364 -4.10 -10.53 42.39
C ALA A 364 -5.29 -10.82 41.47
N THR A 365 -5.99 -9.79 41.02
CA THR A 365 -6.97 -9.87 39.92
C THR A 365 -6.42 -9.13 38.71
N MET A 366 -6.18 -9.88 37.63
CA MET A 366 -5.70 -9.41 36.34
C MET A 366 -6.88 -9.22 35.37
N LYS A 367 -6.90 -8.12 34.61
CA LYS A 367 -7.95 -7.85 33.62
C LYS A 367 -7.40 -7.34 32.29
N MET A 368 -7.93 -7.85 31.18
CA MET A 368 -7.69 -7.36 29.82
C MET A 368 -8.96 -7.53 28.99
N GLY A 369 -9.59 -6.43 28.57
CA GLY A 369 -10.94 -6.47 27.99
C GLY A 369 -11.93 -7.09 28.97
N ASP A 370 -12.65 -8.11 28.52
CA ASP A 370 -13.59 -8.89 29.35
C ASP A 370 -12.96 -10.13 30.00
N GLU A 371 -11.71 -10.47 29.65
CA GLU A 371 -11.01 -11.62 30.19
C GLU A 371 -10.38 -11.26 31.55
N VAL A 372 -10.56 -12.14 32.54
CA VAL A 372 -10.14 -11.95 33.93
C VAL A 372 -9.38 -13.20 34.40
N GLY A 373 -8.25 -13.01 35.07
CA GLY A 373 -7.50 -14.05 35.75
C GLY A 373 -7.27 -13.69 37.21
N GLN A 374 -7.04 -14.70 38.06
CA GLN A 374 -6.73 -14.50 39.48
C GLN A 374 -5.58 -15.39 39.93
N LEU A 375 -4.76 -14.89 40.86
CA LEU A 375 -3.71 -15.63 41.56
C LEU A 375 -3.72 -15.26 43.04
N ASP A 376 -3.51 -16.26 43.90
CA ASP A 376 -3.37 -16.08 45.35
C ASP A 376 -1.93 -16.36 45.78
N TYR A 377 -1.32 -15.37 46.43
CA TYR A 377 0.03 -15.44 46.99
C TYR A 377 -0.07 -15.47 48.51
N ILE A 378 0.57 -16.46 49.14
CA ILE A 378 0.66 -16.54 50.60
C ILE A 378 2.05 -16.10 51.01
N VAL A 379 2.12 -15.04 51.81
CA VAL A 379 3.36 -14.50 52.39
C VAL A 379 3.33 -14.58 53.91
N ASN A 380 4.49 -14.76 54.54
CA ASN A 380 4.63 -14.83 55.99
C ASN A 380 5.39 -13.61 56.51
N VAL A 381 4.66 -12.65 57.09
CA VAL A 381 5.20 -11.42 57.67
C VAL A 381 5.79 -11.73 59.04
N LYS A 382 7.09 -11.53 59.20
CA LYS A 382 7.80 -11.81 60.45
C LYS A 382 7.43 -10.79 61.52
N GLY A 383 6.94 -11.28 62.66
CA GLY A 383 6.65 -10.43 63.80
C GLY A 383 7.89 -9.76 64.41
N VAL A 384 7.66 -8.75 65.25
CA VAL A 384 8.68 -8.06 66.05
C VAL A 384 8.61 -8.59 67.47
N GLN A 385 9.69 -9.25 67.91
CA GLN A 385 9.84 -9.73 69.27
C GLN A 385 10.28 -8.58 70.18
N ILE A 386 9.57 -8.37 71.30
CA ILE A 386 9.89 -7.29 72.24
C ILE A 386 10.62 -7.87 73.45
N THR A 387 11.89 -7.51 73.61
CA THR A 387 12.67 -7.86 74.82
C THR A 387 12.41 -6.83 75.91
N THR A 388 11.66 -7.18 76.96
CA THR A 388 11.44 -6.30 78.11
C THR A 388 12.71 -6.13 78.93
N ILE A 389 13.26 -4.92 78.99
CA ILE A 389 14.37 -4.58 79.91
C ILE A 389 13.77 -4.28 81.29
N PRO A 390 14.21 -4.93 82.38
CA PRO A 390 13.73 -4.62 83.72
C PRO A 390 14.28 -3.26 84.19
N VAL A 391 13.39 -2.31 84.47
CA VAL A 391 13.73 -1.00 85.05
C VAL A 391 13.73 -1.06 86.57
N THR A 392 14.87 -0.77 87.18
CA THR A 392 15.00 -0.46 88.61
C THR A 392 14.67 1.01 88.87
N PRO A 393 13.93 1.35 89.95
CA PRO A 393 13.55 2.73 90.24
C PRO A 393 14.71 3.50 90.90
N SER A 394 15.00 4.70 90.40
CA SER A 394 15.92 5.66 91.02
C SER A 394 15.19 6.87 91.61
N THR A 395 15.71 7.38 92.72
CA THR A 395 15.15 8.50 93.51
C THR A 395 15.43 9.88 92.91
N PRO A 396 14.60 10.90 93.20
CA PRO A 396 14.77 12.25 92.67
C PRO A 396 15.74 13.11 93.50
N THR A 397 16.58 13.89 92.82
CA THR A 397 17.31 15.04 93.40
C THR A 397 17.44 16.16 92.36
N ASN A 398 17.41 17.40 92.85
CA ASN A 398 17.25 18.64 92.09
C ASN A 398 18.58 19.18 91.49
N ASN A 399 18.44 20.07 90.48
CA ASN A 399 19.22 21.31 90.22
C ASN A 399 20.77 21.25 90.14
N ASP A 400 21.48 22.02 89.31
CA ASP A 400 21.11 23.07 88.33
C ASP A 400 22.17 23.17 87.19
N ASP A 401 21.76 23.84 86.11
CA ASP A 401 22.54 24.55 85.09
C ASP A 401 23.35 23.87 83.95
N ALA A 402 23.12 24.48 82.77
CA ALA A 402 23.97 24.62 81.58
C ALA A 402 24.24 23.41 80.64
N GLU A 403 23.34 23.21 79.65
CA GLU A 403 23.60 23.73 78.29
C GLU A 403 22.30 23.89 77.47
N LYS A 404 22.23 24.92 76.61
CA LYS A 404 21.03 25.21 75.80
C LYS A 404 20.93 24.26 74.61
N SER A 405 19.88 23.44 74.56
CA SER A 405 19.46 22.76 73.33
C SER A 405 18.08 23.26 72.85
N VAL A 406 17.92 23.16 71.53
CA VAL A 406 16.88 23.78 70.70
C VAL A 406 15.48 23.24 71.00
N ASP A 407 14.53 24.15 71.23
CA ASP A 407 13.09 23.88 71.19
C ASP A 407 12.64 23.62 69.74
N ASN A 408 11.91 22.52 69.50
CA ASN A 408 11.27 22.21 68.22
C ASN A 408 10.22 21.09 68.37
N ASN A 409 9.02 21.45 68.80
CA ASN A 409 7.80 20.80 68.29
C ASN A 409 7.51 21.44 66.91
N PRO A 410 7.22 20.66 65.85
CA PRO A 410 5.80 20.43 65.59
C PRO A 410 5.44 19.05 65.00
N THR A 411 4.20 18.66 65.30
CA THR A 411 3.31 17.83 64.47
C THR A 411 3.50 18.06 62.97
N SER A 412 3.57 16.99 62.16
CA SER A 412 3.52 17.10 60.70
C SER A 412 2.65 16.03 60.04
N THR A 413 1.57 16.50 59.41
CA THR A 413 0.99 15.91 58.19
C THR A 413 2.09 15.75 57.14
N PRO A 414 1.98 14.83 56.15
CA PRO A 414 2.97 14.72 55.07
C PRO A 414 3.17 16.09 54.41
N ALA A 415 4.39 16.61 54.51
CA ALA A 415 4.66 17.99 54.15
C ALA A 415 4.37 18.21 52.66
N ALA A 416 3.34 19.03 52.37
CA ALA A 416 3.19 19.62 51.06
C ALA A 416 4.48 20.39 50.75
N VAL A 417 5.18 19.99 49.69
CA VAL A 417 6.39 20.71 49.29
C VAL A 417 5.98 22.13 48.96
N LYS A 418 6.66 23.12 49.55
CA LYS A 418 6.43 24.53 49.26
C LYS A 418 6.91 24.81 47.85
N LEU A 419 5.99 24.68 46.90
CA LEU A 419 6.22 25.01 45.50
C LEU A 419 6.53 26.50 45.37
N ASN A 420 7.68 26.82 44.78
CA ASN A 420 7.97 28.16 44.30
C ASN A 420 7.10 28.42 43.06
N THR A 421 5.88 28.88 43.29
CA THR A 421 4.99 29.35 42.23
C THR A 421 5.22 30.84 41.99
N THR A 422 5.47 31.21 40.75
CA THR A 422 5.56 32.61 40.32
C THR A 422 4.54 32.87 39.22
N LYS A 423 3.80 33.97 39.35
CA LYS A 423 2.82 34.41 38.35
C LYS A 423 3.39 35.59 37.57
N ASP A 424 3.50 35.43 36.27
CA ASP A 424 3.99 36.44 35.33
C ASP A 424 2.94 36.63 34.22
N GLY A 425 2.11 37.67 34.37
CA GLY A 425 0.95 37.91 33.51
C GLY A 425 0.00 36.71 33.45
N ASN A 426 -0.08 36.07 32.27
CA ASN A 426 -0.89 34.89 31.99
C ASN A 426 -0.20 33.56 32.33
N LYS A 427 1.07 33.59 32.74
CA LYS A 427 1.89 32.42 33.06
C LYS A 427 1.93 32.18 34.56
N VAL A 428 1.85 30.91 34.95
CA VAL A 428 2.19 30.42 36.28
C VAL A 428 3.32 29.41 36.10
N ASN A 429 4.50 29.75 36.62
CA ASN A 429 5.63 28.84 36.68
C ASN A 429 5.62 28.14 38.04
N ALA A 430 5.86 26.84 38.07
CA ALA A 430 6.19 26.09 39.27
C ALA A 430 7.56 25.43 39.08
N THR A 431 8.46 25.61 40.04
CA THR A 431 9.79 25.00 40.02
C THR A 431 9.96 24.01 41.16
N GLU A 432 10.60 22.88 40.89
CA GLU A 432 10.98 21.87 41.89
C GLU A 432 12.41 21.40 41.67
N ARG A 433 13.17 21.09 42.73
CA ARG A 433 14.54 20.57 42.58
C ARG A 433 14.53 19.17 41.98
N VAL A 434 15.46 18.91 41.07
CA VAL A 434 15.61 17.60 40.39
C VAL A 434 15.93 16.50 41.41
N ASP A 435 16.63 16.80 42.50
CA ASP A 435 16.90 15.82 43.55
C ASP A 435 15.63 15.37 44.29
N ALA A 436 14.62 16.23 44.43
CA ALA A 436 13.32 15.85 45.02
C ALA A 436 12.52 14.85 44.16
N ILE A 437 12.93 14.62 42.90
CA ILE A 437 12.45 13.55 42.03
C ILE A 437 13.26 12.27 42.26
N LYS A 438 14.59 12.39 42.46
CA LYS A 438 15.50 11.26 42.74
C LYS A 438 15.31 10.65 44.13
N ASP A 439 14.87 11.44 45.11
CA ASP A 439 14.72 11.05 46.52
C ASP A 439 13.49 10.16 46.81
N GLY A 440 12.98 9.42 45.82
CA GLY A 440 12.01 8.34 46.02
C GLY A 440 10.57 8.79 46.32
N LYS A 441 10.10 9.88 45.70
CA LYS A 441 8.66 10.20 45.68
C LYS A 441 8.04 9.63 44.40
N ASP A 442 7.21 8.60 44.53
CA ASP A 442 6.50 7.93 43.43
C ASP A 442 5.80 8.90 42.45
N THR A 443 5.37 10.07 42.94
CA THR A 443 4.75 11.12 42.13
C THR A 443 5.07 12.51 42.69
N LEU A 444 5.66 13.36 41.86
CA LEU A 444 5.79 14.79 42.12
C LEU A 444 4.43 15.48 41.93
N ILE A 445 3.98 16.21 42.95
CA ILE A 445 2.72 16.96 42.93
C ILE A 445 3.01 18.46 42.79
N ILE A 446 2.66 19.03 41.63
CA ILE A 446 2.71 20.46 41.36
C ILE A 446 1.30 21.03 41.51
N LYS A 447 1.15 22.14 42.24
CA LYS A 447 -0.13 22.82 42.46
C LYS A 447 -0.03 24.32 42.15
N SER A 448 -1.00 24.82 41.40
CA SER A 448 -1.35 26.25 41.26
C SER A 448 -2.78 26.47 41.74
N ASP A 449 -3.23 27.73 41.80
CA ASP A 449 -4.60 28.12 42.19
C ASP A 449 -5.71 27.40 41.41
N LYS A 450 -5.42 26.91 40.19
CA LYS A 450 -6.42 26.33 39.27
C LYS A 450 -6.03 24.97 38.69
N VAL A 451 -4.81 24.49 38.91
CA VAL A 451 -4.32 23.22 38.36
C VAL A 451 -3.52 22.46 39.40
N THR A 452 -3.92 21.22 39.68
CA THR A 452 -3.05 20.23 40.32
C THR A 452 -2.55 19.26 39.26
N MET A 453 -1.25 19.01 39.26
CA MET A 453 -0.56 18.16 38.31
C MET A 453 0.24 17.12 39.08
N SER A 454 0.08 15.86 38.67
CA SER A 454 0.71 14.68 39.26
C SER A 454 1.64 14.06 38.22
N ILE A 455 2.94 14.21 38.42
CA ILE A 455 4.01 13.75 37.55
C ILE A 455 4.66 12.52 38.19
N PRO A 456 4.37 11.29 37.72
CA PRO A 456 5.13 10.11 38.13
C PRO A 456 6.62 10.29 37.86
N GLU A 457 7.49 9.78 38.74
CA GLU A 457 8.96 9.87 38.61
C GLU A 457 9.44 9.46 37.19
N LYS A 458 8.85 8.39 36.65
CA LYS A 458 9.19 7.77 35.36
C LYS A 458 8.78 8.58 34.12
N VAL A 459 8.12 9.73 34.28
CA VAL A 459 7.76 10.64 33.18
C VAL A 459 9.00 11.25 32.52
N VAL A 460 10.02 11.57 33.32
CA VAL A 460 11.26 12.22 32.87
C VAL A 460 12.37 11.18 32.78
N TYR A 461 13.10 11.16 31.66
CA TYR A 461 14.29 10.30 31.52
C TYR A 461 15.32 10.63 32.60
N THR A 462 15.58 9.69 33.52
CA THR A 462 16.59 9.79 34.58
C THR A 462 17.98 10.08 34.03
N ASP A 463 18.31 9.46 32.89
CA ASP A 463 19.59 9.61 32.20
C ASP A 463 19.83 11.05 31.70
N GLY A 464 18.76 11.83 31.52
CA GLY A 464 18.78 13.22 31.08
C GLY A 464 18.83 14.26 32.21
N LEU A 465 18.85 13.84 33.48
CA LEU A 465 18.87 14.75 34.65
C LEU A 465 20.28 15.21 35.03
N SER A 466 21.33 14.69 34.38
CA SER A 466 22.72 15.05 34.64
C SER A 466 22.98 16.54 34.37
N GLY A 467 23.49 17.26 35.37
CA GLY A 467 23.76 18.71 35.28
C GLY A 467 22.53 19.62 35.48
N SER A 468 21.33 19.06 35.66
CA SER A 468 20.12 19.82 35.99
C SER A 468 19.94 19.96 37.49
N ASP A 469 19.63 21.16 37.98
CA ASP A 469 19.34 21.42 39.41
C ASP A 469 17.83 21.47 39.68
N TYR A 470 17.03 22.01 38.76
CA TYR A 470 15.59 22.12 38.93
C TYR A 470 14.79 21.94 37.63
N ILE A 471 13.56 21.45 37.79
CA ILE A 471 12.55 21.36 36.73
C ILE A 471 11.59 22.54 36.86
N LYS A 472 11.18 23.12 35.74
CA LYS A 472 10.16 24.17 35.66
C LYS A 472 8.99 23.67 34.82
N VAL A 473 7.80 23.70 35.39
CA VAL A 473 6.55 23.53 34.65
C VAL A 473 5.89 24.89 34.50
N THR A 474 5.55 25.26 33.28
CA THR A 474 4.80 26.49 32.97
C THR A 474 3.38 26.13 32.61
N GLN A 475 2.41 26.78 33.24
CA GLN A 475 1.02 26.86 32.79
C GLN A 475 0.81 28.24 32.18
N GLU A 476 0.42 28.33 30.91
CA GLU A 476 0.06 29.59 30.24
C GLU A 476 -1.42 29.56 29.83
N VAL A 477 -2.21 30.54 30.29
CA VAL A 477 -3.53 30.80 29.69
C VAL A 477 -3.29 31.60 28.41
N LEU A 478 -3.62 31.02 27.26
CA LEU A 478 -3.22 31.61 25.99
C LEU A 478 -3.83 33.01 25.78
N PRO A 479 -3.02 34.01 25.35
CA PRO A 479 -3.54 35.34 25.02
C PRO A 479 -4.64 35.28 23.96
N SER A 480 -5.59 36.22 24.05
CA SER A 480 -6.84 36.20 23.28
C SER A 480 -6.66 36.09 21.76
N ASP A 481 -5.59 36.65 21.19
CA ASP A 481 -5.35 36.57 19.74
C ASP A 481 -4.80 35.21 19.30
N ARG A 482 -3.94 34.57 20.10
CA ARG A 482 -3.48 33.19 19.86
C ARG A 482 -4.59 32.17 20.13
N ALA A 483 -5.46 32.45 21.10
CA ALA A 483 -6.66 31.63 21.35
C ALA A 483 -7.63 31.68 20.15
N LYS A 484 -7.89 32.86 19.56
CA LYS A 484 -8.71 32.99 18.34
C LYS A 484 -8.15 32.19 17.17
N GLU A 485 -6.83 32.24 16.94
CA GLU A 485 -6.17 31.47 15.88
C GLU A 485 -6.40 29.97 16.07
N LEU A 486 -6.12 29.43 17.27
CA LEU A 486 -6.30 28.02 17.57
C LEU A 486 -7.78 27.57 17.52
N PHE A 487 -8.71 28.45 17.90
CA PHE A 487 -10.15 28.15 17.83
C PHE A 487 -10.76 28.32 16.43
N SER A 488 -10.03 28.87 15.44
CA SER A 488 -10.47 28.80 14.04
C SER A 488 -10.46 27.38 13.46
N ALA A 489 -9.73 26.46 14.10
CA ALA A 489 -9.63 25.04 13.74
C ALA A 489 -10.54 24.12 14.59
N LEU A 490 -11.60 24.65 15.18
CA LEU A 490 -12.57 23.85 15.95
C LEU A 490 -13.40 22.92 15.04
N PRO A 491 -13.60 21.65 15.43
CA PRO A 491 -14.63 20.80 14.82
C PRO A 491 -16.03 21.43 14.97
N SER A 492 -16.88 21.29 13.95
CA SER A 492 -18.21 21.93 13.90
C SER A 492 -19.21 21.44 14.96
N ASN A 493 -18.88 20.37 15.69
CA ASN A 493 -19.72 19.74 16.70
C ASN A 493 -19.21 19.97 18.14
N VAL A 494 -18.27 20.88 18.37
CA VAL A 494 -17.76 21.21 19.72
C VAL A 494 -17.67 22.72 19.96
N ALA A 495 -17.86 23.13 21.21
CA ALA A 495 -17.69 24.51 21.65
C ALA A 495 -16.71 24.58 22.83
N PRO A 496 -15.72 25.51 22.84
CA PRO A 496 -14.78 25.65 23.94
C PRO A 496 -15.45 26.21 25.19
N LEU A 497 -15.11 25.66 26.35
CA LEU A 497 -15.62 26.10 27.66
C LEU A 497 -14.88 27.33 28.20
N ARG A 498 -13.63 27.54 27.75
CA ARG A 498 -12.70 28.58 28.21
C ARG A 498 -11.58 28.78 27.19
N ASP A 499 -10.75 29.80 27.39
CA ASP A 499 -9.46 29.94 26.71
C ASP A 499 -8.59 28.68 26.89
N ALA A 500 -7.87 28.33 25.83
CA ALA A 500 -6.96 27.20 25.85
C ALA A 500 -5.76 27.45 26.79
N ILE A 501 -5.30 26.37 27.43
CA ILE A 501 -4.20 26.36 28.38
C ILE A 501 -3.04 25.60 27.75
N ASN A 502 -1.88 26.24 27.63
CA ASN A 502 -0.64 25.57 27.27
C ASN A 502 0.08 25.10 28.53
N PHE A 503 0.64 23.90 28.49
CA PHE A 503 1.62 23.44 29.47
C PHE A 503 2.98 23.29 28.80
N THR A 504 4.07 23.61 29.51
CA THR A 504 5.44 23.26 29.14
C THR A 504 6.19 22.68 30.33
N MET A 505 7.20 21.85 30.06
CA MET A 505 8.10 21.28 31.06
C MET A 505 9.54 21.45 30.57
N GLN A 506 10.42 21.93 31.45
CA GLN A 506 11.78 22.37 31.09
C GLN A 506 12.76 22.05 32.23
N LEU A 507 14.01 21.69 31.92
CA LEU A 507 15.10 21.47 32.87
C LEU A 507 16.08 22.65 32.86
N PHE A 508 16.56 23.06 34.03
CA PHE A 508 17.47 24.20 34.22
C PHE A 508 18.68 23.85 35.10
N ASP A 509 19.80 24.55 34.87
CA ASP A 509 20.96 24.54 35.76
C ASP A 509 20.76 25.50 36.95
N SER A 510 21.69 25.47 37.90
CA SER A 510 21.69 26.37 39.07
C SER A 510 21.93 27.85 38.74
N ASN A 511 22.32 28.18 37.50
CA ASN A 511 22.49 29.55 36.99
C ASN A 511 21.26 30.04 36.20
N ASN A 512 20.15 29.29 36.20
CA ASN A 512 18.92 29.58 35.44
C ASN A 512 19.07 29.49 33.91
N ASN A 513 20.06 28.74 33.40
CA ASN A 513 20.17 28.40 31.99
C ASN A 513 19.26 27.22 31.64
N LEU A 514 18.53 27.30 30.53
CA LEU A 514 17.73 26.19 30.00
C LEU A 514 18.66 25.08 29.49
N ILE A 515 18.50 23.87 30.01
CA ILE A 515 19.22 22.67 29.57
C ILE A 515 18.41 21.94 28.50
N LYS A 516 17.11 21.74 28.72
CA LYS A 516 16.28 20.90 27.85
C LYS A 516 14.78 21.18 28.00
N ASP A 517 14.07 21.20 26.89
CA ASP A 517 12.61 21.13 26.84
C ASP A 517 12.11 19.67 26.83
N ILE A 518 11.04 19.41 27.58
CA ILE A 518 10.38 18.09 27.68
C ILE A 518 8.98 18.22 27.09
N HIS A 519 8.86 17.87 25.81
CA HIS A 519 7.59 17.92 25.08
C HIS A 519 6.78 16.62 25.19
N GLU A 520 7.45 15.46 25.13
CA GLU A 520 6.84 14.13 25.22
C GLU A 520 7.40 13.34 26.40
N PHE A 521 6.58 12.47 27.00
CA PHE A 521 6.94 11.70 28.19
C PHE A 521 7.43 10.30 27.86
N ALA A 522 8.43 9.84 28.60
CA ALA A 522 9.10 8.58 28.34
C ALA A 522 8.13 7.38 28.48
N ASN A 523 8.38 6.32 27.70
CA ASN A 523 7.76 5.00 27.87
C ASN A 523 6.21 4.99 27.92
N GLY A 524 5.55 5.98 27.29
CA GLY A 524 4.09 6.11 27.31
C GLY A 524 3.50 6.47 28.68
N GLN A 525 4.34 6.94 29.62
CA GLN A 525 3.87 7.50 30.89
C GLN A 525 3.00 8.72 30.64
N LYS A 526 2.09 8.99 31.58
CA LYS A 526 1.20 10.15 31.50
C LYS A 526 1.32 10.98 32.77
N VAL A 527 1.19 12.29 32.60
CA VAL A 527 0.97 13.22 33.69
C VAL A 527 -0.54 13.36 33.89
N LYS A 528 -1.01 13.13 35.12
CA LYS A 528 -2.40 13.37 35.50
C LYS A 528 -2.57 14.84 35.86
N ILE A 529 -3.59 15.49 35.30
CA ILE A 529 -3.87 16.91 35.49
C ILE A 529 -5.32 17.05 35.94
N VAL A 530 -5.51 17.81 37.01
CA VAL A 530 -6.80 18.16 37.62
C VAL A 530 -6.96 19.68 37.52
N ILE A 531 -7.96 20.15 36.78
CA ILE A 531 -8.24 21.56 36.54
C ILE A 531 -9.49 21.97 37.31
N SER A 532 -9.40 22.99 38.14
CA SER A 532 -10.56 23.56 38.84
C SER A 532 -11.47 24.34 37.87
N LEU A 533 -12.79 24.22 38.08
CA LEU A 533 -13.86 24.92 37.37
C LEU A 533 -14.67 25.75 38.38
N THR A 534 -15.33 26.81 37.91
CA THR A 534 -16.32 27.56 38.72
C THR A 534 -17.74 27.27 38.26
N GLU A 535 -18.73 27.49 39.12
CA GLU A 535 -20.15 27.27 38.79
C GLU A 535 -20.59 28.09 37.56
N ASP A 536 -20.16 29.35 37.47
CA ASP A 536 -20.44 30.21 36.32
C ASP A 536 -19.87 29.67 35.01
N GLN A 537 -18.73 28.96 35.04
CA GLN A 537 -18.12 28.39 33.81
C GLN A 537 -18.92 27.22 33.23
N ILE A 538 -19.65 26.47 34.07
CA ILE A 538 -20.46 25.32 33.64
C ILE A 538 -21.96 25.64 33.57
N LYS A 539 -22.34 26.88 33.86
CA LYS A 539 -23.72 27.35 33.85
C LYS A 539 -24.31 27.20 32.45
N ASN A 540 -25.42 26.45 32.34
CA ASN A 540 -26.08 26.06 31.09
C ASN A 540 -25.25 25.14 30.15
N VAL A 541 -24.18 24.53 30.64
CA VAL A 541 -23.40 23.53 29.89
C VAL A 541 -23.85 22.13 30.29
N ASP A 542 -24.08 21.26 29.31
CA ASP A 542 -24.28 19.84 29.58
C ASP A 542 -22.94 19.23 30.02
N THR A 543 -22.76 19.09 31.34
CA THR A 543 -21.49 18.62 31.92
C THR A 543 -21.18 17.17 31.56
N SER A 544 -22.17 16.37 31.10
CA SER A 544 -21.96 15.00 30.62
C SER A 544 -21.28 14.95 29.24
N LYS A 545 -21.29 16.08 28.52
CA LYS A 545 -20.67 16.23 27.19
C LYS A 545 -19.30 16.92 27.22
N LEU A 546 -18.75 17.17 28.41
CA LEU A 546 -17.42 17.76 28.58
C LEU A 546 -16.32 16.75 28.25
N SER A 547 -15.32 17.20 27.51
CA SER A 547 -14.14 16.40 27.16
C SER A 547 -12.91 17.31 27.01
N MET A 548 -11.73 16.78 27.32
CA MET A 548 -10.47 17.47 27.05
C MET A 548 -10.05 17.23 25.60
N PHE A 549 -9.59 18.29 24.94
CA PHE A 549 -8.96 18.23 23.64
C PHE A 549 -7.52 18.74 23.75
N TYR A 550 -6.61 18.13 22.99
CA TYR A 550 -5.28 18.69 22.73
C TYR A 550 -5.21 19.22 21.31
N PHE A 551 -4.39 20.25 21.08
CA PHE A 551 -4.10 20.72 19.73
C PHE A 551 -2.89 19.96 19.19
N ASP A 552 -3.11 19.19 18.12
CA ASP A 552 -2.05 18.55 17.36
C ASP A 552 -1.34 19.63 16.53
N GLU A 553 -0.20 20.12 17.02
CA GLU A 553 0.53 21.21 16.35
C GLU A 553 1.07 20.83 14.96
N THR A 554 1.14 19.53 14.63
CA THR A 554 1.56 19.04 13.30
C THR A 554 0.39 19.07 12.32
N LYS A 555 -0.78 18.57 12.74
CA LYS A 555 -2.00 18.51 11.91
C LYS A 555 -2.84 19.80 11.95
N LYS A 556 -2.51 20.74 12.83
CA LYS A 556 -3.24 22.00 13.10
C LYS A 556 -4.73 21.78 13.40
N GLN A 557 -5.04 20.75 14.20
CA GLN A 557 -6.41 20.37 14.55
C GLN A 557 -6.53 20.01 16.03
N TRP A 558 -7.73 20.17 16.59
CA TRP A 558 -8.07 19.67 17.93
C TRP A 558 -8.41 18.18 17.89
N VAL A 559 -7.84 17.41 18.81
CA VAL A 559 -8.03 15.97 18.95
C VAL A 559 -8.55 15.66 20.35
N GLU A 560 -9.62 14.88 20.44
CA GLU A 560 -10.26 14.52 21.70
C GLU A 560 -9.41 13.53 22.51
N MET A 561 -9.30 13.74 23.83
CA MET A 561 -8.65 12.82 24.79
C MET A 561 -9.60 12.22 25.83
N GLY A 562 -10.82 12.74 25.98
CA GLY A 562 -11.71 12.36 27.06
C GLY A 562 -11.34 13.05 28.38
N GLY A 563 -11.36 12.31 29.48
CA GLY A 563 -11.28 12.82 30.84
C GLY A 563 -12.64 12.78 31.54
N SER A 564 -12.69 13.25 32.78
CA SER A 564 -13.89 13.22 33.63
C SER A 564 -14.11 14.53 34.36
N PHE A 565 -15.37 14.96 34.43
CA PHE A 565 -15.80 16.06 35.29
C PHE A 565 -16.36 15.51 36.60
N ASP A 566 -15.78 15.94 37.72
CA ASP A 566 -16.28 15.72 39.06
C ASP A 566 -17.11 16.95 39.49
N LYS A 567 -18.41 16.73 39.66
CA LYS A 567 -19.38 17.76 40.04
C LYS A 567 -19.33 18.12 41.52
N GLU A 568 -18.90 17.20 42.39
CA GLU A 568 -18.83 17.45 43.84
C GLU A 568 -17.61 18.30 44.17
N ASN A 569 -16.48 17.99 43.55
CA ASN A 569 -15.22 18.73 43.74
C ASN A 569 -15.03 19.89 42.75
N MET A 570 -15.92 20.07 41.77
CA MET A 570 -15.83 21.08 40.71
C MET A 570 -14.49 21.04 39.95
N THR A 571 -14.03 19.83 39.59
CA THR A 571 -12.77 19.62 38.87
C THR A 571 -12.94 18.81 37.59
N PHE A 572 -12.11 19.09 36.59
CA PHE A 572 -11.95 18.26 35.40
C PHE A 572 -10.61 17.54 35.44
N THR A 573 -10.62 16.21 35.38
CA THR A 573 -9.42 15.36 35.43
C THR A 573 -9.14 14.74 34.06
N PHE A 574 -7.89 14.80 33.62
CA PHE A 574 -7.40 14.10 32.43
C PHE A 574 -5.96 13.64 32.61
N GLU A 575 -5.48 12.80 31.69
CA GLU A 575 -4.10 12.32 31.66
C GLU A 575 -3.52 12.52 30.26
N THR A 576 -2.30 13.05 30.17
CA THR A 576 -1.64 13.32 28.88
C THR A 576 -0.22 12.74 28.81
N PRO A 577 0.18 12.13 27.67
CA PRO A 577 1.54 11.62 27.45
C PRO A 577 2.53 12.67 26.90
N HIS A 578 2.06 13.90 26.67
CA HIS A 578 2.87 15.01 26.17
C HIS A 578 2.28 16.35 26.63
N PHE A 579 3.02 17.45 26.48
CA PHE A 579 2.56 18.80 26.77
C PHE A 579 2.46 19.66 25.51
N THR A 580 1.33 20.36 25.38
CA THR A 580 0.90 21.18 24.24
C THR A 580 -0.20 22.15 24.72
N ASN A 581 -1.00 22.70 23.79
CA ASN A 581 -2.20 23.48 24.06
C ASN A 581 -3.40 22.54 24.28
N PHE A 582 -4.16 22.77 25.35
CA PHE A 582 -5.31 21.98 25.77
C PHE A 582 -6.54 22.85 25.98
N ALA A 583 -7.74 22.31 25.72
CA ALA A 583 -8.99 23.00 26.00
C ALA A 583 -10.08 22.01 26.43
N ILE A 584 -10.83 22.37 27.48
CA ILE A 584 -12.07 21.70 27.83
C ILE A 584 -13.13 22.19 26.85
N MET A 585 -13.83 21.28 26.17
CA MET A 585 -14.90 21.59 25.22
C MET A 585 -16.16 20.80 25.55
N THR A 586 -17.32 21.32 25.17
CA THR A 586 -18.60 20.60 25.22
C THR A 586 -19.03 20.17 23.83
N LYS A 587 -19.56 18.95 23.69
CA LYS A 587 -20.11 18.46 22.42
C LYS A 587 -21.50 19.05 22.17
N VAL A 588 -21.67 19.68 21.01
CA VAL A 588 -22.92 20.29 20.57
C VAL A 588 -23.65 19.31 19.64
N ALA A 589 -24.97 19.22 19.75
CA ALA A 589 -25.76 18.41 18.83
C ALA A 589 -25.78 19.10 17.46
N THR A 590 -25.37 18.37 16.41
CA THR A 590 -25.45 18.84 15.03
C THR A 590 -26.87 18.61 14.51
N ASP A 591 -27.70 19.65 14.45
CA ASP A 591 -28.95 19.59 13.69
C ASP A 591 -28.64 19.36 12.21
N THR A 592 -29.03 18.18 11.71
CA THR A 592 -28.73 17.73 10.35
C THR A 592 -29.69 18.34 9.32
N THR A 593 -29.64 19.67 9.16
CA THR A 593 -30.26 20.38 8.03
C THR A 593 -29.21 20.82 7.03
N SER A 594 -28.62 19.86 6.31
CA SER A 594 -27.82 20.15 5.12
C SER A 594 -28.72 20.73 4.02
N ALA A 595 -28.37 21.91 3.51
CA ALA A 595 -29.11 22.60 2.48
C ALA A 595 -29.25 21.73 1.20
N LYS A 596 -30.49 21.39 0.84
CA LYS A 596 -30.81 20.79 -0.45
C LYS A 596 -30.86 21.89 -1.49
N ALA A 597 -29.96 21.86 -2.47
CA ALA A 597 -30.01 22.77 -3.62
C ALA A 597 -31.36 22.62 -4.36
N GLU A 598 -31.97 23.74 -4.71
CA GLU A 598 -33.23 23.79 -5.45
C GLU A 598 -33.02 23.38 -6.91
N ILE A 599 -33.86 22.46 -7.39
CA ILE A 599 -34.24 22.36 -8.80
C ILE A 599 -35.78 22.28 -8.83
N PRO A 600 -36.49 23.03 -9.70
CA PRO A 600 -37.91 23.31 -9.49
C PRO A 600 -38.84 22.10 -9.63
N ASN A 601 -39.85 22.05 -8.77
CA ASN A 601 -40.95 21.11 -8.86
C ASN A 601 -42.00 21.59 -9.90
N THR A 602 -42.29 20.77 -10.91
CA THR A 602 -43.55 20.85 -11.67
C THR A 602 -43.99 19.47 -12.13
N ALA A 603 -44.90 18.83 -11.38
CA ALA A 603 -46.15 18.21 -11.84
C ALA A 603 -46.60 17.08 -10.88
N ALA A 604 -47.84 17.16 -10.41
CA ALA A 604 -48.49 16.16 -9.57
C ALA A 604 -48.99 14.94 -10.39
N PRO A 605 -49.27 13.78 -9.76
CA PRO A 605 -49.45 12.51 -10.48
C PRO A 605 -50.86 12.34 -11.06
N THR A 606 -50.98 11.54 -12.12
CA THR A 606 -52.28 11.03 -12.61
C THR A 606 -52.27 9.50 -12.60
N LYS A 607 -53.32 8.90 -12.03
CA LYS A 607 -53.56 7.46 -11.84
C LYS A 607 -54.32 6.88 -13.03
N ILE A 608 -53.87 5.74 -13.60
CA ILE A 608 -54.71 4.78 -14.37
C ILE A 608 -54.33 3.33 -13.97
N GLU A 609 -55.27 2.39 -14.19
CA GLU A 609 -55.41 1.07 -13.57
C GLU A 609 -54.92 -0.15 -14.42
N THR A 610 -54.77 -1.29 -13.74
CA THR A 610 -54.95 -2.74 -14.11
C THR A 610 -55.17 -3.17 -15.59
N SER A 611 -54.87 -4.41 -16.08
CA SER A 611 -54.66 -5.74 -15.45
C SER A 611 -54.10 -6.79 -16.44
N GLU A 612 -54.03 -8.08 -16.00
CA GLU A 612 -53.78 -9.38 -16.70
C GLU A 612 -52.38 -10.00 -16.45
N VAL A 613 -52.15 -11.06 -15.64
CA VAL A 613 -52.74 -12.42 -15.44
C VAL A 613 -52.01 -13.53 -16.22
N LEU A 614 -51.04 -14.18 -15.52
CA LEU A 614 -50.84 -15.63 -15.22
C LEU A 614 -51.29 -16.73 -16.23
N PRO A 615 -50.71 -17.97 -16.22
CA PRO A 615 -49.90 -18.64 -15.17
C PRO A 615 -48.55 -19.22 -15.73
N ASN A 616 -47.82 -20.26 -15.23
CA ASN A 616 -48.04 -21.27 -14.18
C ASN A 616 -46.75 -21.93 -13.60
N THR A 617 -46.97 -22.87 -12.66
CA THR A 617 -46.19 -23.97 -12.03
C THR A 617 -45.21 -24.79 -12.91
N VAL A 618 -44.22 -25.59 -12.42
CA VAL A 618 -44.25 -26.70 -11.41
C VAL A 618 -42.88 -26.90 -10.70
N ALA A 619 -42.89 -27.64 -9.57
CA ALA A 619 -41.78 -27.84 -8.63
C ALA A 619 -40.77 -28.99 -8.89
N LEU A 620 -39.60 -28.85 -8.24
CA LEU A 620 -38.70 -29.85 -7.61
C LEU A 620 -38.79 -31.35 -7.98
N THR A 621 -37.65 -31.92 -8.38
CA THR A 621 -37.25 -33.31 -8.07
C THR A 621 -35.76 -33.40 -7.67
N LYS A 622 -35.35 -34.53 -7.09
CA LYS A 622 -34.22 -34.66 -6.16
C LYS A 622 -33.30 -35.85 -6.51
N VAL A 623 -31.98 -35.61 -6.51
CA VAL A 623 -30.85 -36.55 -6.32
C VAL A 623 -30.71 -37.75 -7.28
N GLU A 624 -29.51 -37.89 -7.85
CA GLU A 624 -28.79 -39.18 -7.87
C GLU A 624 -27.26 -39.01 -8.01
N THR A 625 -26.50 -39.91 -7.38
CA THR A 625 -25.06 -40.12 -7.58
C THR A 625 -24.84 -41.61 -7.79
N PRO A 626 -23.93 -42.04 -8.71
CA PRO A 626 -22.90 -42.96 -8.22
C PRO A 626 -21.52 -42.99 -8.95
N LYS A 627 -20.52 -43.45 -8.18
CA LYS A 627 -19.39 -44.36 -8.53
C LYS A 627 -18.18 -43.95 -9.41
N VAL A 628 -17.05 -43.79 -8.71
CA VAL A 628 -15.78 -44.60 -8.75
C VAL A 628 -15.03 -44.84 -10.08
N LEU A 629 -13.71 -44.62 -10.02
CA LEU A 629 -12.68 -44.78 -11.06
C LEU A 629 -12.47 -46.23 -11.57
N PRO A 630 -11.88 -46.39 -12.78
CA PRO A 630 -10.94 -47.46 -13.09
C PRO A 630 -9.48 -47.08 -12.75
N LYS A 631 -8.69 -48.06 -12.31
CA LYS A 631 -7.22 -47.99 -12.24
C LYS A 631 -6.60 -48.61 -13.49
N THR A 632 -5.57 -48.00 -14.06
CA THR A 632 -4.43 -48.69 -14.68
C THR A 632 -3.24 -47.75 -14.71
N GLY A 633 -2.08 -48.24 -14.30
CA GLY A 633 -0.82 -47.52 -14.47
C GLY A 633 0.31 -48.53 -14.62
N SER A 634 0.97 -48.50 -15.78
CA SER A 634 2.34 -48.96 -16.04
C SER A 634 2.60 -48.79 -17.54
N ASP A 635 3.40 -47.81 -17.92
CA ASP A 635 4.77 -48.11 -18.34
C ASP A 635 5.63 -46.85 -18.27
N LEU A 636 6.86 -47.02 -17.80
CA LEU A 636 7.91 -46.02 -17.84
C LEU A 636 8.49 -45.96 -19.26
N ASP A 637 8.93 -44.78 -19.70
CA ASP A 637 10.35 -44.69 -20.02
C ASP A 637 10.95 -43.29 -19.81
N PHE A 638 12.26 -43.27 -19.58
CA PHE A 638 13.02 -42.13 -19.06
C PHE A 638 13.20 -41.00 -20.09
N ASN A 639 12.81 -39.77 -19.71
CA ASN A 639 13.65 -38.57 -19.82
C ASN A 639 12.97 -37.34 -19.15
N ILE A 640 13.78 -36.35 -18.77
CA ILE A 640 13.37 -35.10 -18.07
C ILE A 640 13.01 -35.29 -16.58
N VAL A 641 14.04 -35.57 -15.78
CA VAL A 641 14.13 -35.05 -14.41
C VAL A 641 15.03 -33.81 -14.44
N LEU A 642 14.77 -32.85 -13.54
CA LEU A 642 15.52 -31.60 -13.33
C LEU A 642 15.30 -30.50 -14.40
N ILE A 643 14.42 -29.55 -14.11
CA ILE A 643 14.76 -28.14 -13.77
C ILE A 643 13.47 -27.45 -13.30
N ALA A 644 13.31 -27.41 -11.98
CA ALA A 644 12.45 -26.47 -11.28
C ALA A 644 13.25 -26.02 -10.06
N GLY A 645 13.95 -24.88 -10.18
CA GLY A 645 14.84 -24.38 -9.14
C GLY A 645 15.66 -23.17 -9.58
N CYS A 646 15.66 -22.15 -8.72
CA CYS A 646 16.54 -20.97 -8.73
C CYS A 646 16.29 -19.90 -9.83
N VAL A 647 15.36 -18.99 -9.50
CA VAL A 647 15.48 -17.57 -9.83
C VAL A 647 16.60 -16.95 -8.95
N LEU A 648 17.21 -15.84 -9.42
CA LEU A 648 18.23 -15.00 -8.76
C LEU A 648 19.71 -15.45 -8.86
N ALA A 649 20.47 -14.80 -9.76
CA ALA A 649 21.74 -14.09 -9.48
C ALA A 649 22.54 -13.80 -10.78
N VAL A 650 22.32 -12.63 -11.42
CA VAL A 650 23.27 -12.07 -12.39
C VAL A 650 23.47 -10.57 -12.14
N LEU A 651 24.06 -10.27 -10.97
CA LEU A 651 24.81 -9.05 -10.71
C LEU A 651 26.08 -9.46 -9.97
N GLY A 652 27.25 -9.06 -10.46
CA GLY A 652 28.52 -9.23 -9.76
C GLY A 652 29.47 -10.31 -10.33
N GLY A 653 30.22 -9.92 -11.38
CA GLY A 653 31.63 -10.29 -11.56
C GLY A 653 32.01 -11.73 -11.89
N LEU A 654 32.78 -11.88 -12.98
CA LEU A 654 34.22 -12.11 -12.77
C LEU A 654 35.08 -11.50 -13.89
N MET A 655 36.06 -10.72 -13.46
CA MET A 655 37.25 -10.35 -14.24
C MET A 655 38.20 -11.55 -14.32
N LEU A 656 39.07 -11.57 -15.35
CA LEU A 656 40.24 -12.47 -15.51
C LEU A 656 39.85 -13.94 -15.77
N THR A 657 40.22 -14.52 -16.91
CA THR A 657 41.62 -14.76 -17.30
C THR A 657 42.02 -14.18 -18.67
N ARG A 658 43.33 -13.99 -18.86
CA ARG A 658 43.96 -13.27 -19.99
C ARG A 658 45.07 -14.15 -20.59
N ARG A 659 45.33 -14.01 -21.91
CA ARG A 659 46.42 -14.64 -22.71
C ARG A 659 46.28 -16.17 -22.92
N LYS A 660 46.74 -16.78 -24.02
CA LYS A 660 47.48 -16.39 -25.26
C LYS A 660 46.90 -17.30 -26.39
N ALA A 661 47.08 -17.11 -27.69
CA ALA A 661 48.23 -16.60 -28.44
C ALA A 661 47.79 -15.94 -29.78
N ALA A 662 48.76 -15.39 -30.51
CA ALA A 662 48.57 -14.81 -31.84
C ALA A 662 49.14 -15.72 -32.93
N ASN A 663 48.53 -15.66 -34.13
CA ASN A 663 49.18 -15.52 -35.43
C ASN A 663 48.13 -14.97 -36.42
#